data_AF-A0A7V7MM02-F1
#
_entry.id   AF-A0A7V7MM02-F1
#
_cell.length_a   1.000
_cell.length_b   1.000
_cell.length_c   1.000
_cell.angle_alpha   90.00
_cell.angle_beta   90.00
_cell.angle_gamma   90.00
#
_symmetry.space_group_name_H-M   'P 1'
#
loop_
_entity.id
_entity.type
_entity.pdbx_description
1 polymer ?
#
loop_
_entity_poly.entity_id
_entity_poly.type
_entity_poly.pdbx_seq_one_letter_code
_entity_poly.pdbx_strand_id
1 'polypeptide(L)'
;MNPRRWFLRLYRLGIFVAAVALLHQAGSLQGDPEQANELLSKVRPWLPEAASLRMHDAKAGIWRILNRRGDPLGSVMQTAPFTNDLIGYSGSNDVLIVQDLQENILGLELLHGGDSHEHVIAVRNNADFWSSLSEWSPGGSAGLEVDAVSGSTLTSLAIAEAVETRLSGRRRSLRFPEPVAVEEARFLFPLAFRLEGEEERHHLKVFDQNGVHLGNLLRTSPFAESVRGYAGPTEVLLALSPDLTRLVGIRMRTSYDTPEYVQRLQDQPSFWQDLAGIPVEKWPDLDYREKRLEGVSGATQTSYAVVESIRRRLTSLKNEPNETFQFRFAPEGILLAFFLASLWMNFGAWRRHRGRRRVWQWILIAGLGLYLGQFLTLAWIAGWAREGYWLSSNVWIPLFMLGCLAVPLFSGKSHYCRSLCPHGAAQEQLLLVGKFRRQMSASLRRKLRSLPALLLIAAWLLALKKPGFDLTMLEAFDGWVLWVGAGISFALAILGLLASLFWPMAYCRFACPTGALLKFLQGSGRRDHWRRADSLALGGMFIGLFLWQTQFSIGESGSEGANSRQAPAFLQGHAFGTTWQIKLRGEVEHDQVLRADLRREVDRIEKQFSSWRPNSETSVFNRSESTLPIEVSTEFLELVQFGLQLSQWTNGAFDLTVAPWVDAWGAGPAGEQDSQPAVQELSDLRDRIGWQKLKVDPEFRTLQKLHPELRLDLGALLQGYAVDRIADILLQSGVEEALIEVGGELRALGSWAVAIEDPRSPGRFLYSGSLTNASLATTGLYRNSNHLISTKTAKPVEAPWLLCSVEAVACLQADGWATALFTSSEGALELVERHGLRVWLLDSEGLLHETGTN
;
A
#
# COMPACT_ATOMS: atom_id res chain seq x y z
N MET A 1 33.49 45.15 -5.52
CA MET A 1 33.19 43.79 -4.99
C MET A 1 34.49 42.98 -4.97
N ASN A 2 34.74 42.12 -3.98
CA ASN A 2 35.97 41.33 -3.92
C ASN A 2 35.80 40.03 -4.74
N PRO A 3 36.46 39.86 -5.90
CA PRO A 3 36.24 38.75 -6.82
C PRO A 3 36.53 37.38 -6.18
N ARG A 4 37.48 37.32 -5.24
CA ARG A 4 37.81 36.09 -4.50
C ARG A 4 36.63 35.54 -3.68
N ARG A 5 35.68 36.39 -3.28
CA ARG A 5 34.50 35.98 -2.49
C ARG A 5 33.46 35.25 -3.34
N TRP A 6 33.20 35.79 -4.53
CA TRP A 6 32.27 35.19 -5.47
C TRP A 6 32.81 33.86 -6.00
N PHE A 7 34.12 33.80 -6.25
CA PHE A 7 34.79 32.55 -6.62
C PHE A 7 34.55 31.42 -5.60
N LEU A 8 34.78 31.68 -4.30
CA LEU A 8 34.56 30.67 -3.25
C LEU A 8 33.11 30.18 -3.15
N ARG A 9 32.14 31.07 -3.40
CA ARG A 9 30.71 30.71 -3.38
C ARG A 9 30.32 29.89 -4.60
N LEU A 10 30.77 30.32 -5.78
CA LEU A 10 30.60 29.58 -7.02
C LEU A 10 31.26 28.21 -6.94
N TYR A 11 32.43 28.10 -6.31
CA TYR A 11 33.10 26.82 -6.06
C TYR A 11 32.25 25.86 -5.20
N ARG A 12 31.72 26.33 -4.06
CA ARG A 12 30.89 25.51 -3.17
C ARG A 12 29.58 25.10 -3.82
N LEU A 13 28.93 26.05 -4.51
CA LEU A 13 27.73 25.78 -5.28
C LEU A 13 28.02 24.79 -6.42
N GLY A 14 29.14 24.95 -7.13
CA GLY A 14 29.59 24.06 -8.18
C GLY A 14 29.82 22.63 -7.69
N ILE A 15 30.45 22.46 -6.53
CA ILE A 15 30.58 21.14 -5.88
C ILE A 15 29.20 20.56 -5.56
N PHE A 16 28.30 21.35 -4.98
CA PHE A 16 26.96 20.84 -4.66
C PHE A 16 26.19 20.43 -5.92
N VAL A 17 26.20 21.25 -6.97
CA VAL A 17 25.55 20.96 -8.26
C VAL A 17 26.18 19.74 -8.92
N ALA A 18 27.50 19.61 -8.92
CA ALA A 18 28.18 18.42 -9.44
C ALA A 18 27.83 17.15 -8.65
N ALA A 19 27.70 17.25 -7.33
CA ALA A 19 27.32 16.13 -6.47
C ALA A 19 25.89 15.67 -6.72
N VAL A 20 24.97 16.62 -6.94
CA VAL A 20 23.58 16.35 -7.36
C VAL A 20 23.54 15.76 -8.76
N ALA A 21 24.29 16.32 -9.71
CA ALA A 21 24.35 15.81 -11.08
C ALA A 21 24.89 14.38 -11.14
N LEU A 22 25.91 14.05 -10.34
CA LEU A 22 26.42 12.68 -10.24
C LEU A 22 25.41 11.72 -9.62
N LEU A 23 24.65 12.15 -8.60
CA LEU A 23 23.55 11.33 -8.05
C LEU A 23 22.41 11.16 -9.06
N HIS A 24 22.07 12.20 -9.81
CA HIS A 24 21.06 12.15 -10.86
C HIS A 24 21.50 11.23 -11.99
N GLN A 25 22.76 11.31 -12.43
CA GLN A 25 23.32 10.39 -13.43
C GLN A 25 23.39 8.96 -12.91
N ALA A 26 23.81 8.76 -11.66
CA ALA A 26 23.78 7.44 -11.03
C ALA A 26 22.35 6.87 -10.99
N GLY A 27 21.34 7.66 -10.62
CA GLY A 27 19.95 7.23 -10.55
C GLY A 27 19.20 7.15 -11.89
N SER A 28 19.61 7.90 -12.92
CA SER A 28 19.00 7.85 -14.27
C SER A 28 19.59 6.76 -15.16
N LEU A 29 20.83 6.34 -14.89
CA LEU A 29 21.52 5.28 -15.63
C LEU A 29 21.39 3.90 -14.97
N GLN A 30 21.28 3.87 -13.65
CA GLN A 30 20.86 2.69 -12.91
C GLN A 30 19.42 2.92 -12.51
N GLY A 31 18.47 2.53 -13.36
CA GLY A 31 17.20 2.12 -12.79
C GLY A 31 17.52 1.03 -11.75
N ASP A 32 16.82 1.05 -10.62
CA ASP A 32 17.19 0.30 -9.43
C ASP A 32 17.63 -1.14 -9.82
N PRO A 33 18.89 -1.56 -9.59
CA PRO A 33 19.35 -2.88 -10.00
C PRO A 33 18.45 -4.00 -9.46
N GLU A 34 17.80 -3.78 -8.32
CA GLU A 34 16.80 -4.69 -7.77
C GLU A 34 15.56 -4.72 -8.65
N GLN A 35 15.01 -3.55 -9.01
CA GLN A 35 13.87 -3.43 -9.93
C GLN A 35 14.19 -3.96 -11.34
N ALA A 36 15.38 -3.69 -11.87
CA ALA A 36 15.82 -4.19 -13.18
C ALA A 36 15.95 -5.72 -13.17
N ASN A 37 16.46 -6.32 -12.08
CA ASN A 37 16.54 -7.76 -11.94
C ASN A 37 15.15 -8.39 -11.77
N GLU A 38 14.26 -7.75 -11.00
CA GLU A 38 12.87 -8.17 -10.84
C GLU A 38 12.13 -8.15 -12.19
N LEU A 39 12.19 -7.04 -12.91
CA LEU A 39 11.60 -6.90 -14.24
C LEU A 39 12.22 -7.88 -15.24
N LEU A 40 13.54 -8.08 -15.20
CA LEU A 40 14.22 -9.03 -16.08
C LEU A 40 13.72 -10.46 -15.85
N SER A 41 13.48 -10.85 -14.60
CA SER A 41 12.92 -12.16 -14.27
C SER A 41 11.52 -12.35 -14.87
N LYS A 42 10.72 -11.29 -14.90
CA LYS A 42 9.37 -11.28 -15.47
C LYS A 42 9.35 -11.25 -16.99
N VAL A 43 10.36 -10.67 -17.65
CA VAL A 43 10.44 -10.60 -19.12
C VAL A 43 10.84 -11.94 -19.77
N ARG A 44 11.64 -12.75 -19.08
CA ARG A 44 12.21 -14.01 -19.62
C ARG A 44 11.22 -15.04 -20.19
N PRO A 45 9.99 -15.21 -19.65
CA PRO A 45 8.99 -16.08 -20.24
C PRO A 45 8.64 -15.72 -21.70
N TRP A 46 8.65 -14.43 -22.06
CA TRP A 46 8.38 -13.98 -23.43
C TRP A 46 9.64 -13.82 -24.27
N LEU A 47 10.76 -13.46 -23.65
CA LEU A 47 12.06 -13.29 -24.31
C LEU A 47 13.16 -14.06 -23.55
N PRO A 48 13.33 -15.37 -23.79
CA PRO A 48 14.31 -16.21 -23.08
C PRO A 48 15.76 -15.75 -23.24
N GLU A 49 16.09 -15.04 -24.32
CA GLU A 49 17.40 -14.49 -24.60
C GLU A 49 17.72 -13.21 -23.79
N ALA A 50 16.75 -12.66 -23.07
CA ALA A 50 16.91 -11.45 -22.26
C ALA A 50 17.95 -11.64 -21.15
N ALA A 51 19.04 -10.89 -21.25
CA ALA A 51 20.18 -10.96 -20.34
C ALA A 51 20.30 -9.73 -19.44
N SER A 52 19.91 -8.54 -19.91
CA SER A 52 19.92 -7.32 -19.12
C SER A 52 18.83 -6.35 -19.57
N LEU A 53 18.43 -5.45 -18.67
CA LEU A 53 17.57 -4.32 -18.96
C LEU A 53 18.37 -3.03 -18.86
N ARG A 54 18.15 -2.11 -19.79
CA ARG A 54 18.75 -0.78 -19.78
C ARG A 54 17.66 0.26 -19.90
N MET A 55 17.61 1.22 -18.99
CA MET A 55 16.65 2.33 -19.07
C MET A 55 16.81 3.05 -20.42
N HIS A 56 15.74 3.08 -21.22
CA HIS A 56 15.72 3.72 -22.54
C HIS A 56 15.16 5.14 -22.46
N ASP A 57 14.03 5.28 -21.78
CA ASP A 57 13.39 6.57 -21.49
C ASP A 57 13.00 6.61 -20.02
N ALA A 58 13.78 7.34 -19.23
CA ALA A 58 13.55 7.49 -17.80
C ALA A 58 12.30 8.34 -17.48
N LYS A 59 11.85 9.23 -18.40
CA LYS A 59 10.62 10.01 -18.20
C LYS A 59 9.40 9.17 -18.51
N ALA A 60 9.47 8.36 -19.56
CA ALA A 60 8.41 7.43 -19.89
C ALA A 60 8.44 6.17 -19.03
N GLY A 61 9.53 5.84 -18.32
CA GLY A 61 9.65 4.60 -17.54
C GLY A 61 9.80 3.35 -18.43
N ILE A 62 10.42 3.49 -19.59
CA ILE A 62 10.59 2.43 -20.59
C ILE A 62 12.00 1.88 -20.51
N TRP A 63 12.11 0.57 -20.37
CA TRP A 63 13.36 -0.17 -20.37
C TRP A 63 13.54 -0.89 -21.69
N ARG A 64 14.76 -0.90 -22.21
CA ARG A 64 15.15 -1.69 -23.38
C ARG A 64 15.71 -3.03 -22.91
N ILE A 65 15.24 -4.10 -23.55
CA ILE A 65 15.62 -5.48 -23.26
C ILE A 65 16.81 -5.83 -24.16
N LEU A 66 17.90 -6.33 -23.57
CA LEU A 66 19.14 -6.65 -24.28
C LEU A 66 19.48 -8.14 -24.13
N ASN A 67 20.03 -8.75 -25.19
CA ASN A 67 20.58 -10.10 -25.15
C ASN A 67 21.97 -10.13 -24.50
N ARG A 68 22.59 -11.31 -24.36
CA ARG A 68 23.95 -11.47 -23.79
C ARG A 68 25.06 -10.78 -24.60
N ARG A 69 24.81 -10.47 -25.88
CA ARG A 69 25.73 -9.76 -26.79
C ARG A 69 25.52 -8.24 -26.75
N GLY A 70 24.49 -7.76 -26.06
CA GLY A 70 24.12 -6.35 -26.00
C GLY A 70 23.19 -5.87 -27.12
N ASP A 71 22.69 -6.76 -27.97
CA ASP A 71 21.74 -6.41 -29.03
C ASP A 71 20.33 -6.20 -28.44
N PRO A 72 19.56 -5.22 -28.94
CA PRO A 72 18.21 -4.99 -28.47
C PRO A 72 17.25 -6.08 -28.93
N LEU A 73 16.42 -6.58 -28.01
CA LEU A 73 15.38 -7.57 -28.28
C LEU A 73 13.97 -6.96 -28.27
N GLY A 74 13.78 -5.85 -27.56
CA GLY A 74 12.49 -5.24 -27.36
C GLY A 74 12.49 -4.20 -26.23
N SER A 75 11.31 -3.89 -25.70
CA SER A 75 11.12 -2.98 -24.57
C SER A 75 10.18 -3.56 -23.52
N VAL A 76 10.33 -3.10 -22.28
CA VAL A 76 9.43 -3.40 -21.17
C VAL A 76 9.08 -2.12 -20.41
N MET A 77 7.82 -1.97 -20.05
CA MET A 77 7.29 -0.81 -19.33
C MET A 77 6.13 -1.20 -18.42
N GLN A 78 5.81 -0.32 -17.48
CA GLN A 78 4.65 -0.44 -16.58
C GLN A 78 3.59 0.60 -16.93
N THR A 79 2.32 0.33 -16.62
CA THR A 79 1.24 1.33 -16.73
C THR A 79 1.29 2.31 -15.55
N ALA A 80 1.72 1.86 -14.36
CA ALA A 80 1.98 2.76 -13.24
C ALA A 80 3.32 3.52 -13.40
N PRO A 81 3.44 4.74 -12.83
CA PRO A 81 2.38 5.54 -12.21
C PRO A 81 1.51 6.30 -13.23
N PHE A 82 1.76 6.15 -14.53
CA PHE A 82 1.19 6.97 -15.61
C PHE A 82 -0.34 6.93 -15.67
N THR A 83 -0.94 5.80 -15.30
CA THR A 83 -2.39 5.59 -15.35
C THR A 83 -3.01 5.31 -13.98
N ASN A 84 -2.38 5.76 -12.88
CA ASN A 84 -2.87 5.50 -11.52
C ASN A 84 -4.22 6.16 -11.21
N ASP A 85 -4.66 7.12 -12.02
CA ASP A 85 -5.98 7.73 -11.91
C ASP A 85 -7.09 6.88 -12.56
N LEU A 86 -6.73 5.83 -13.32
CA LEU A 86 -7.67 4.82 -13.82
C LEU A 86 -7.94 3.78 -12.74
N ILE A 87 -9.05 4.00 -12.04
CA ILE A 87 -9.48 3.16 -10.92
C ILE A 87 -10.48 2.12 -11.41
N GLY A 88 -10.26 0.85 -11.06
CA GLY A 88 -11.24 -0.22 -11.29
C GLY A 88 -12.32 -0.25 -10.22
N TYR A 89 -12.57 -1.42 -9.62
CA TYR A 89 -13.57 -1.59 -8.57
C TYR A 89 -13.28 -0.78 -7.28
N SER A 90 -12.03 -0.76 -6.82
CA SER A 90 -11.59 -0.05 -5.60
C SER A 90 -10.26 0.73 -5.73
N GLY A 91 -9.36 0.39 -6.65
CA GLY A 91 -8.03 1.00 -6.79
C GLY A 91 -7.42 0.92 -8.20
N SER A 92 -6.18 1.39 -8.35
CA SER A 92 -5.44 1.38 -9.62
C SER A 92 -4.75 0.05 -9.87
N ASN A 93 -4.59 -0.33 -11.13
CA ASN A 93 -3.97 -1.60 -11.51
C ASN A 93 -2.70 -1.34 -12.35
N ASP A 94 -1.60 -1.98 -11.98
CA ASP A 94 -0.31 -1.86 -12.66
C ASP A 94 -0.02 -3.08 -13.52
N VAL A 95 0.15 -2.85 -14.81
CA VAL A 95 0.38 -3.88 -15.82
C VAL A 95 1.77 -3.69 -16.42
N LEU A 96 2.55 -4.75 -16.40
CA LEU A 96 3.77 -4.90 -17.16
C LEU A 96 3.43 -5.16 -18.63
N ILE A 97 4.04 -4.41 -19.52
CA ILE A 97 3.89 -4.56 -20.96
C ILE A 97 5.27 -4.84 -21.55
N VAL A 98 5.39 -5.96 -22.28
CA VAL A 98 6.60 -6.37 -22.99
C VAL A 98 6.32 -6.27 -24.49
N GLN A 99 7.17 -5.55 -25.22
CA GLN A 99 7.05 -5.36 -26.66
C GLN A 99 8.31 -5.84 -27.40
N ASP A 100 8.13 -6.24 -28.65
CA ASP A 100 9.23 -6.48 -29.59
C ASP A 100 9.82 -5.16 -30.14
N LEU A 101 10.76 -5.26 -31.08
CA LEU A 101 11.37 -4.09 -31.73
C LEU A 101 10.43 -3.35 -32.69
N GLN A 102 9.29 -3.96 -33.04
CA GLN A 102 8.26 -3.44 -33.92
C GLN A 102 7.07 -2.87 -33.12
N GLU A 103 7.20 -2.77 -31.79
CA GLU A 103 6.17 -2.30 -30.84
C GLU A 103 4.93 -3.22 -30.75
N ASN A 104 5.03 -4.47 -31.19
CA ASN A 104 3.97 -5.46 -30.95
C ASN A 104 4.04 -5.98 -29.52
N ILE A 105 2.89 -6.20 -28.90
CA ILE A 105 2.80 -6.73 -27.54
C ILE A 105 3.17 -8.21 -27.55
N LEU A 106 4.27 -8.57 -26.88
CA LEU A 106 4.68 -9.95 -26.68
C LEU A 106 4.08 -10.54 -25.40
N GLY A 107 3.85 -9.70 -24.40
CA GLY A 107 3.41 -10.15 -23.09
C GLY A 107 2.80 -9.04 -22.25
N LEU A 108 1.79 -9.41 -21.47
CA LEU A 108 1.13 -8.57 -20.48
C LEU A 108 1.06 -9.32 -19.16
N GLU A 109 1.39 -8.65 -18.05
CA GLU A 109 1.27 -9.23 -16.71
C GLU A 109 0.80 -8.18 -15.71
N LEU A 110 -0.26 -8.49 -14.98
CA LEU A 110 -0.73 -7.67 -13.87
C LEU A 110 0.21 -7.82 -12.66
N LEU A 111 1.03 -6.80 -12.40
CA LEU A 111 2.01 -6.77 -11.31
C LEU A 111 1.36 -6.52 -9.95
N HIS A 112 0.56 -5.46 -9.89
CA HIS A 112 -0.12 -5.03 -8.68
C HIS A 112 -1.57 -4.67 -8.99
N GLY A 113 -2.49 -5.13 -8.15
CA GLY A 113 -3.90 -4.78 -8.24
C GLY A 113 -4.33 -4.02 -7.00
N GLY A 114 -4.77 -2.78 -7.16
CA GLY A 114 -5.39 -1.96 -6.10
C GLY A 114 -6.89 -2.25 -5.93
N ASP A 115 -7.45 -3.12 -6.77
CA ASP A 115 -8.82 -3.60 -6.68
C ASP A 115 -8.98 -4.74 -5.67
N SER A 116 -10.23 -5.06 -5.29
CA SER A 116 -10.46 -6.20 -4.40
C SER A 116 -9.96 -7.49 -5.04
N HIS A 117 -9.47 -8.41 -4.21
CA HIS A 117 -8.76 -9.59 -4.68
C HIS A 117 -9.57 -10.43 -5.67
N GLU A 118 -10.87 -10.59 -5.43
CA GLU A 118 -11.78 -11.31 -6.33
C GLU A 118 -11.81 -10.70 -7.72
N HIS A 119 -11.86 -9.36 -7.80
CA HIS A 119 -11.87 -8.64 -9.06
C HIS A 119 -10.54 -8.79 -9.81
N VAL A 120 -9.44 -8.67 -9.08
CA VAL A 120 -8.08 -8.83 -9.64
C VAL A 120 -7.85 -10.24 -10.16
N ILE A 121 -8.26 -11.27 -9.41
CA ILE A 121 -8.11 -12.68 -9.83
C ILE A 121 -9.00 -13.02 -11.02
N ALA A 122 -10.27 -12.59 -11.00
CA ALA A 122 -11.18 -12.88 -12.10
C ALA A 122 -10.62 -12.34 -13.42
N VAL A 123 -10.05 -11.12 -13.42
CA VAL A 123 -9.39 -10.57 -14.60
C VAL A 123 -8.08 -11.29 -14.91
N ARG A 124 -7.24 -11.57 -13.91
CA ARG A 124 -5.96 -12.27 -14.10
C ARG A 124 -6.15 -13.66 -14.73
N ASN A 125 -7.22 -14.37 -14.39
CA ASN A 125 -7.48 -15.72 -14.86
C ASN A 125 -8.30 -15.78 -16.17
N ASN A 126 -8.79 -14.65 -16.66
CA ASN A 126 -9.57 -14.60 -17.90
C ASN A 126 -8.61 -14.52 -19.11
N ALA A 127 -8.32 -15.67 -19.72
CA ALA A 127 -7.41 -15.76 -20.86
C ALA A 127 -7.91 -14.95 -22.07
N ASP A 128 -9.22 -14.97 -22.33
CA ASP A 128 -9.84 -14.26 -23.47
C ASP A 128 -9.60 -12.75 -23.36
N PHE A 129 -9.77 -12.18 -22.16
CA PHE A 129 -9.47 -10.78 -21.86
C PHE A 129 -8.01 -10.43 -22.17
N TRP A 130 -7.03 -11.20 -21.67
CA TRP A 130 -5.62 -10.92 -21.93
C TRP A 130 -5.24 -11.13 -23.40
N SER A 131 -5.84 -12.11 -24.07
CA SER A 131 -5.62 -12.35 -25.49
C SER A 131 -6.06 -11.15 -26.33
N SER A 132 -7.24 -10.59 -26.04
CA SER A 132 -7.77 -9.41 -26.74
C SER A 132 -6.87 -8.19 -26.61
N LEU A 133 -6.19 -8.02 -25.46
CA LEU A 133 -5.21 -6.96 -25.26
C LEU A 133 -3.91 -7.21 -26.02
N SER A 134 -3.44 -8.46 -26.04
CA SER A 134 -2.17 -8.81 -26.70
C SER A 134 -2.25 -8.79 -28.23
N GLU A 135 -3.43 -9.06 -28.80
CA GLU A 135 -3.68 -9.03 -30.25
C GLU A 135 -3.88 -7.60 -30.78
N TRP A 136 -4.15 -6.64 -29.89
CA TRP A 136 -4.37 -5.25 -30.26
C TRP A 136 -3.06 -4.52 -30.57
N SER A 137 -3.09 -3.68 -31.61
CA SER A 137 -1.94 -2.87 -32.03
C SER A 137 -2.23 -1.36 -31.93
N PRO A 138 -1.36 -0.57 -31.28
CA PRO A 138 -1.56 0.87 -31.08
C PRO A 138 -1.61 1.71 -32.37
N GLY A 139 -1.12 1.17 -33.50
CA GLY A 139 -1.05 1.87 -34.78
C GLY A 139 -2.35 1.84 -35.62
N GLY A 140 -3.39 1.13 -35.17
CA GLY A 140 -4.67 1.02 -35.87
C GLY A 140 -5.57 2.24 -35.72
N SER A 141 -6.49 2.46 -36.68
CA SER A 141 -7.54 3.49 -36.59
C SER A 141 -8.73 3.08 -35.73
N ALA A 142 -8.87 1.79 -35.42
CA ALA A 142 -9.91 1.26 -34.54
C ALA A 142 -9.38 1.24 -33.09
N GLY A 143 -10.15 1.78 -32.15
CA GLY A 143 -9.80 1.74 -30.73
C GLY A 143 -9.90 0.32 -30.15
N LEU A 144 -9.37 0.14 -28.94
CA LEU A 144 -9.36 -1.15 -28.27
C LEU A 144 -10.79 -1.64 -27.96
N GLU A 145 -11.16 -2.81 -28.47
CA GLU A 145 -12.42 -3.51 -28.15
C GLU A 145 -12.10 -4.73 -27.30
N VAL A 146 -12.66 -4.79 -26.09
CA VAL A 146 -12.38 -5.83 -25.11
C VAL A 146 -13.68 -6.23 -24.42
N ASP A 147 -13.92 -7.54 -24.35
CA ASP A 147 -15.00 -8.09 -23.54
C ASP A 147 -14.65 -8.00 -22.07
N ALA A 148 -15.47 -7.25 -21.33
CA ALA A 148 -15.26 -7.07 -19.91
C ALA A 148 -15.47 -8.39 -19.15
N VAL A 149 -14.67 -8.60 -18.11
CA VAL A 149 -14.76 -9.83 -17.30
C VAL A 149 -15.99 -9.76 -16.40
N SER A 150 -16.88 -10.76 -16.51
CA SER A 150 -18.10 -10.84 -15.70
C SER A 150 -17.77 -10.85 -14.20
N GLY A 151 -18.49 -10.04 -13.42
CA GLY A 151 -18.22 -9.86 -11.99
C GLY A 151 -16.97 -9.02 -11.69
N SER A 152 -16.24 -8.57 -12.71
CA SER A 152 -15.04 -7.74 -12.54
C SER A 152 -14.90 -6.69 -13.64
N THR A 153 -16.05 -6.24 -14.15
CA THR A 153 -16.20 -5.38 -15.30
C THR A 153 -15.39 -4.09 -15.14
N LEU A 154 -15.54 -3.38 -14.02
CA LEU A 154 -14.80 -2.12 -13.79
C LEU A 154 -13.29 -2.31 -13.74
N THR A 155 -12.81 -3.41 -13.16
CA THR A 155 -11.38 -3.75 -13.06
C THR A 155 -10.81 -4.11 -14.43
N SER A 156 -11.49 -4.96 -15.19
CA SER A 156 -11.07 -5.35 -16.55
C SER A 156 -11.01 -4.15 -17.50
N LEU A 157 -12.03 -3.30 -17.51
CA LEU A 157 -12.07 -2.11 -18.35
C LEU A 157 -11.02 -1.08 -17.92
N ALA A 158 -10.74 -0.93 -16.62
CA ALA A 158 -9.65 -0.07 -16.13
C ALA A 158 -8.28 -0.55 -16.62
N ILE A 159 -8.04 -1.86 -16.58
CA ILE A 159 -6.79 -2.47 -17.06
C ILE A 159 -6.64 -2.24 -18.57
N ALA A 160 -7.70 -2.51 -19.35
CA ALA A 160 -7.69 -2.30 -20.79
C ALA A 160 -7.43 -0.84 -21.16
N GLU A 161 -8.12 0.10 -20.49
CA GLU A 161 -7.94 1.53 -20.70
C GLU A 161 -6.53 1.99 -20.29
N ALA A 162 -5.95 1.41 -19.24
CA ALA A 162 -4.57 1.69 -18.81
C ALA A 162 -3.56 1.24 -19.86
N VAL A 163 -3.72 0.06 -20.43
CA VAL A 163 -2.85 -0.45 -21.50
C VAL A 163 -3.00 0.40 -22.77
N GLU A 164 -4.22 0.70 -23.21
CA GLU A 164 -4.46 1.55 -24.39
C GLU A 164 -3.88 2.96 -24.20
N THR A 165 -4.14 3.58 -23.05
CA THR A 165 -3.62 4.92 -22.72
C THR A 165 -2.10 4.92 -22.68
N ARG A 166 -1.51 3.85 -22.16
CA ARG A 166 -0.06 3.72 -22.04
C ARG A 166 0.62 3.59 -23.40
N LEU A 167 0.03 2.84 -24.32
CA LEU A 167 0.63 2.53 -25.61
C LEU A 167 0.30 3.57 -26.70
N SER A 168 -0.94 4.06 -26.74
CA SER A 168 -1.38 5.03 -27.76
C SER A 168 -1.20 6.49 -27.33
N GLY A 169 -1.07 6.75 -26.03
CA GLY A 169 -1.12 8.10 -25.46
C GLY A 169 -2.51 8.75 -25.54
N ARG A 170 -3.53 8.07 -26.07
CA ARG A 170 -4.91 8.55 -26.18
C ARG A 170 -5.74 7.98 -25.05
N ARG A 171 -6.59 8.81 -24.45
CA ARG A 171 -7.49 8.40 -23.37
C ARG A 171 -8.91 8.27 -23.90
N ARG A 172 -9.40 7.04 -24.01
CA ARG A 172 -10.78 6.72 -24.41
C ARG A 172 -11.49 6.00 -23.28
N SER A 173 -12.76 6.30 -23.07
CA SER A 173 -13.57 5.52 -22.12
C SER A 173 -13.99 4.19 -22.71
N LEU A 174 -13.54 3.10 -22.07
CA LEU A 174 -14.08 1.77 -22.34
C LEU A 174 -15.29 1.44 -21.45
N ARG A 175 -15.50 2.18 -20.35
CA ARG A 175 -16.69 2.02 -19.48
C ARG A 175 -17.95 2.60 -20.11
N PHE A 176 -17.81 3.70 -20.84
CA PHE A 176 -18.89 4.41 -21.50
C PHE A 176 -18.56 4.57 -23.00
N PRO A 177 -18.51 3.47 -23.77
CA PRO A 177 -18.03 3.51 -25.15
C PRO A 177 -19.01 4.20 -26.11
N GLU A 178 -20.30 4.23 -25.77
CA GLU A 178 -21.38 4.68 -26.65
C GLU A 178 -21.28 6.18 -27.01
N PRO A 179 -21.21 6.53 -28.31
CA PRO A 179 -21.22 7.92 -28.75
C PRO A 179 -22.56 8.59 -28.42
N VAL A 180 -22.57 9.93 -28.41
CA VAL A 180 -23.80 10.69 -28.16
C VAL A 180 -24.62 10.77 -29.45
N ALA A 181 -25.80 10.17 -29.45
CA ALA A 181 -26.72 10.20 -30.58
C ALA A 181 -27.44 11.55 -30.69
N VAL A 182 -27.86 11.92 -31.90
CA VAL A 182 -28.66 13.14 -32.13
C VAL A 182 -29.99 13.05 -31.40
N GLU A 183 -30.58 11.86 -31.30
CA GLU A 183 -31.82 11.57 -30.59
C GLU A 183 -31.69 11.88 -29.10
N GLU A 184 -30.54 11.58 -28.51
CA GLU A 184 -30.23 11.91 -27.12
C GLU A 184 -30.09 13.42 -26.93
N ALA A 185 -29.43 14.08 -27.87
CA ALA A 185 -29.31 15.55 -27.89
C ALA A 185 -30.67 16.25 -27.96
N ARG A 186 -31.68 15.67 -28.64
CA ARG A 186 -33.03 16.25 -28.75
C ARG A 186 -33.75 16.41 -27.42
N PHE A 187 -33.42 15.62 -26.40
CA PHE A 187 -34.02 15.78 -25.08
C PHE A 187 -33.53 17.03 -24.36
N LEU A 188 -32.30 17.47 -24.64
CA LEU A 188 -31.72 18.68 -24.06
C LEU A 188 -31.89 19.89 -24.99
N PHE A 189 -31.90 19.65 -26.31
CA PHE A 189 -32.09 20.64 -27.37
C PHE A 189 -33.14 20.14 -28.36
N PRO A 190 -34.45 20.44 -28.18
CA PRO A 190 -35.53 19.88 -29.01
C PRO A 190 -35.37 20.06 -30.53
N LEU A 191 -34.65 21.10 -30.96
CA LEU A 191 -34.38 21.40 -32.37
C LEU A 191 -33.07 20.76 -32.90
N ALA A 192 -32.40 19.90 -32.12
CA ALA A 192 -31.16 19.26 -32.53
C ALA A 192 -31.36 18.39 -33.78
N PHE A 193 -30.58 18.71 -34.81
CA PHE A 193 -30.55 17.99 -36.08
C PHE A 193 -29.18 17.35 -36.34
N ARG A 194 -28.10 18.02 -35.95
CA ARG A 194 -26.74 17.58 -36.24
C ARG A 194 -25.78 17.92 -35.12
N LEU A 195 -24.82 17.04 -34.89
CA LEU A 195 -23.72 17.23 -33.93
C LEU A 195 -22.41 17.38 -34.71
N GLU A 196 -21.57 18.35 -34.32
CA GLU A 196 -20.19 18.47 -34.83
C GLU A 196 -19.23 18.63 -33.66
N GLY A 197 -18.12 17.91 -33.63
CA GLY A 197 -17.10 18.10 -32.61
C GLY A 197 -15.99 17.08 -32.73
N GLU A 198 -14.90 17.32 -31.99
CA GLU A 198 -13.78 16.39 -31.90
C GLU A 198 -14.11 15.33 -30.83
N GLU A 199 -14.24 14.07 -31.24
CA GLU A 199 -14.44 12.93 -30.31
C GLU A 199 -13.39 12.90 -29.20
N GLU A 200 -12.14 13.21 -29.53
CA GLU A 200 -11.02 13.26 -28.58
C GLU A 200 -11.20 14.27 -27.45
N ARG A 201 -11.99 15.34 -27.66
CA ARG A 201 -12.29 16.35 -26.63
C ARG A 201 -13.57 16.06 -25.87
N HIS A 202 -14.33 15.03 -26.27
CA HIS A 202 -15.65 14.70 -25.71
C HIS A 202 -16.56 15.93 -25.60
N HIS A 203 -16.51 16.79 -26.63
CA HIS A 203 -17.24 18.05 -26.76
C HIS A 203 -17.87 18.14 -28.13
N LEU A 204 -19.21 18.20 -28.15
CA LEU A 204 -20.01 18.27 -29.37
C LEU A 204 -20.78 19.59 -29.41
N LYS A 205 -20.73 20.28 -30.54
CA LYS A 205 -21.61 21.41 -30.85
C LYS A 205 -22.91 20.89 -31.46
N VAL A 206 -24.02 21.49 -31.07
CA VAL A 206 -25.37 21.10 -31.50
C VAL A 206 -25.90 22.13 -32.49
N PHE A 207 -26.38 21.66 -33.64
CA PHE A 207 -26.95 22.50 -34.69
C PHE A 207 -28.38 22.10 -35.02
N ASP A 208 -29.20 23.09 -35.38
CA ASP A 208 -30.52 22.87 -35.96
C ASP A 208 -30.44 22.52 -37.46
N GLN A 209 -31.61 22.27 -38.06
CA GLN A 209 -31.75 21.95 -39.48
C GLN A 209 -31.28 23.07 -40.43
N ASN A 210 -31.21 24.32 -39.95
CA ASN A 210 -30.78 25.49 -40.71
C ASN A 210 -29.28 25.80 -40.48
N GLY A 211 -28.57 25.00 -39.68
CA GLY A 211 -27.17 25.23 -39.33
C GLY A 211 -26.96 26.26 -38.21
N VAL A 212 -27.99 26.64 -37.47
CA VAL A 212 -27.87 27.52 -36.30
C VAL A 212 -27.29 26.73 -35.12
N HIS A 213 -26.25 27.27 -34.49
CA HIS A 213 -25.64 26.70 -33.30
C HIS A 213 -26.54 26.88 -32.08
N LEU A 214 -27.11 25.77 -31.59
CA LEU A 214 -28.04 25.75 -30.46
C LEU A 214 -27.34 25.71 -29.10
N GLY A 215 -26.16 25.10 -29.03
CA GLY A 215 -25.42 24.93 -27.78
C GLY A 215 -24.37 23.83 -27.86
N ASN A 216 -23.81 23.47 -26.71
CA ASN A 216 -22.74 22.50 -26.59
C ASN A 216 -23.16 21.31 -25.71
N LEU A 217 -22.72 20.11 -26.05
CA LEU A 217 -22.86 18.89 -25.26
C LEU A 217 -21.50 18.42 -24.78
N LEU A 218 -21.39 18.15 -23.47
CA LEU A 218 -20.18 17.67 -22.83
C LEU A 218 -20.49 16.41 -22.02
N ARG A 219 -19.69 15.37 -22.22
CA ARG A 219 -19.72 14.15 -21.41
C ARG A 219 -18.81 14.31 -20.19
N THR A 220 -19.17 13.75 -19.05
CA THR A 220 -18.28 13.72 -17.87
C THR A 220 -17.17 12.68 -17.99
N SER A 221 -17.39 11.60 -18.75
CA SER A 221 -16.39 10.61 -19.13
C SER A 221 -15.51 11.11 -20.30
N PRO A 222 -14.19 10.79 -20.34
CA PRO A 222 -13.41 10.00 -19.37
C PRO A 222 -12.90 10.80 -18.15
N PHE A 223 -13.09 12.12 -18.14
CA PHE A 223 -12.49 13.05 -17.16
C PHE A 223 -12.91 12.84 -15.70
N ALA A 224 -14.03 12.19 -15.45
CA ALA A 224 -14.60 11.99 -14.12
C ALA A 224 -14.86 10.52 -13.76
N GLU A 225 -14.32 9.56 -14.51
CA GLU A 225 -14.61 8.13 -14.27
C GLU A 225 -14.06 7.59 -12.95
N SER A 226 -13.01 8.22 -12.42
CA SER A 226 -12.50 7.89 -11.10
C SER A 226 -13.45 8.30 -9.96
N VAL A 227 -14.54 9.04 -10.25
CA VAL A 227 -15.50 9.51 -9.25
C VAL A 227 -16.58 8.44 -9.06
N ARG A 228 -16.57 7.80 -7.90
CA ARG A 228 -17.54 6.75 -7.56
C ARG A 228 -18.68 7.30 -6.71
N GLY A 229 -19.89 6.81 -7.01
CA GLY A 229 -21.05 6.90 -6.13
C GLY A 229 -21.02 5.77 -5.10
N TYR A 230 -22.12 5.04 -4.92
CA TYR A 230 -22.18 3.96 -3.94
C TYR A 230 -21.46 2.71 -4.43
N ALA A 231 -21.79 2.23 -5.64
CA ALA A 231 -21.22 1.02 -6.24
C ALA A 231 -20.29 1.30 -7.43
N GLY A 232 -20.45 2.44 -8.12
CA GLY A 232 -19.68 2.70 -9.34
C GLY A 232 -19.82 4.12 -9.90
N PRO A 233 -19.11 4.41 -11.02
CA PRO A 233 -19.20 5.69 -11.71
C PRO A 233 -20.51 5.84 -12.48
N THR A 234 -20.93 7.10 -12.68
CA THR A 234 -22.13 7.45 -13.44
C THR A 234 -21.77 8.47 -14.52
N GLU A 235 -22.11 8.16 -15.78
CA GLU A 235 -21.93 9.11 -16.87
C GLU A 235 -23.05 10.15 -16.90
N VAL A 236 -22.67 11.40 -17.09
CA VAL A 236 -23.58 12.53 -17.18
C VAL A 236 -23.27 13.33 -18.45
N LEU A 237 -24.33 13.67 -19.19
CA LEU A 237 -24.32 14.55 -20.34
C LEU A 237 -24.79 15.95 -19.93
N LEU A 238 -23.97 16.95 -20.24
CA LEU A 238 -24.20 18.35 -19.90
C LEU A 238 -24.53 19.12 -21.16
N ALA A 239 -25.67 19.81 -21.17
CA ALA A 239 -26.02 20.78 -22.20
C ALA A 239 -25.65 22.18 -21.72
N LEU A 240 -24.79 22.86 -22.46
CA LEU A 240 -24.35 24.22 -22.20
C LEU A 240 -24.85 25.17 -23.29
N SER A 241 -24.97 26.43 -22.92
CA SER A 241 -25.25 27.51 -23.86
C SER A 241 -24.16 27.61 -24.96
N PRO A 242 -24.46 28.22 -26.11
CA PRO A 242 -23.49 28.41 -27.20
C PRO A 242 -22.16 29.04 -26.79
N ASP A 243 -22.18 29.91 -25.79
CA ASP A 243 -21.04 30.64 -25.22
C ASP A 243 -20.35 29.91 -24.04
N LEU A 244 -20.79 28.69 -23.69
CA LEU A 244 -20.27 27.86 -22.60
C LEU A 244 -20.39 28.48 -21.19
N THR A 245 -21.21 29.52 -21.00
CA THR A 245 -21.32 30.22 -19.71
C THR A 245 -22.40 29.65 -18.78
N ARG A 246 -23.44 29.00 -19.34
CA ARG A 246 -24.60 28.50 -18.59
C ARG A 246 -24.84 27.03 -18.86
N LEU A 247 -25.16 26.29 -17.79
CA LEU A 247 -25.63 24.92 -17.87
C LEU A 247 -27.15 24.96 -18.15
N VAL A 248 -27.55 24.55 -19.35
CA VAL A 248 -28.93 24.61 -19.84
C VAL A 248 -29.70 23.34 -19.49
N GLY A 249 -28.98 22.21 -19.35
CA GLY A 249 -29.60 20.95 -18.94
C GLY A 249 -28.56 19.91 -18.57
N ILE A 250 -29.01 18.91 -17.81
CA ILE A 250 -28.21 17.79 -17.35
C ILE A 250 -29.03 16.53 -17.61
N ARG A 251 -28.37 15.50 -18.15
CA ARG A 251 -28.98 14.18 -18.34
C ARG A 251 -28.02 13.11 -17.87
N MET A 252 -28.51 12.20 -17.05
CA MET A 252 -27.77 10.98 -16.72
C MET A 252 -27.84 10.00 -17.90
N ARG A 253 -26.69 9.41 -18.26
CA ARG A 253 -26.58 8.35 -19.26
C ARG A 253 -26.49 7.00 -18.55
N THR A 254 -25.58 6.13 -18.99
CA THR A 254 -25.28 4.85 -18.37
C THR A 254 -24.62 5.05 -17.00
N SER A 255 -24.96 4.18 -16.04
CA SER A 255 -24.39 4.17 -14.70
C SER A 255 -23.99 2.75 -14.29
N TYR A 256 -22.87 2.63 -13.58
CA TYR A 256 -22.43 1.40 -12.89
C TYR A 256 -22.74 1.47 -11.38
N ASP A 257 -23.54 2.44 -10.95
CA ASP A 257 -23.98 2.58 -9.57
C ASP A 257 -25.26 1.74 -9.32
N THR A 258 -25.70 1.65 -8.06
CA THR A 258 -26.89 0.88 -7.68
C THR A 258 -28.13 1.42 -8.42
N PRO A 259 -28.86 0.58 -9.18
CA PRO A 259 -30.00 1.02 -9.99
C PRO A 259 -31.07 1.78 -9.21
N GLU A 260 -31.35 1.36 -7.97
CA GLU A 260 -32.31 2.02 -7.09
C GLU A 260 -31.89 3.45 -6.70
N TYR A 261 -30.59 3.68 -6.49
CA TYR A 261 -30.07 5.02 -6.16
C TYR A 261 -30.08 5.92 -7.39
N VAL A 262 -29.70 5.36 -8.54
CA VAL A 262 -29.80 6.04 -9.83
C VAL A 262 -31.24 6.48 -10.11
N GLN A 263 -32.21 5.58 -9.92
CA GLN A 263 -33.62 5.88 -10.09
C GLN A 263 -34.11 6.96 -9.11
N ARG A 264 -33.73 6.90 -7.83
CA ARG A 264 -34.06 7.94 -6.85
C ARG A 264 -33.54 9.32 -7.26
N LEU A 265 -32.36 9.41 -7.86
CA LEU A 265 -31.85 10.68 -8.39
C LEU A 265 -32.69 11.16 -9.59
N GLN A 266 -33.05 10.26 -10.49
CA GLN A 266 -33.88 10.59 -11.66
C GLN A 266 -35.28 11.07 -11.26
N ASP A 267 -35.86 10.47 -10.22
CA ASP A 267 -37.19 10.78 -9.68
C ASP A 267 -37.22 12.06 -8.81
N GLN A 268 -36.10 12.80 -8.71
CA GLN A 268 -35.98 14.04 -7.93
C GLN A 268 -35.67 15.25 -8.84
N PRO A 269 -36.69 15.87 -9.46
CA PRO A 269 -36.48 17.01 -10.36
C PRO A 269 -35.81 18.23 -9.72
N SER A 270 -36.04 18.48 -8.43
CA SER A 270 -35.45 19.59 -7.69
C SER A 270 -33.92 19.54 -7.68
N PHE A 271 -33.36 18.34 -7.47
CA PHE A 271 -31.91 18.12 -7.48
C PHE A 271 -31.26 18.59 -8.78
N TRP A 272 -31.84 18.25 -9.93
CA TRP A 272 -31.30 18.65 -11.24
C TRP A 272 -31.49 20.14 -11.54
N GLN A 273 -32.61 20.72 -11.09
CA GLN A 273 -32.89 22.15 -11.25
C GLN A 273 -31.91 23.01 -10.45
N ASP A 274 -31.59 22.61 -9.22
CA ASP A 274 -30.62 23.30 -8.36
C ASP A 274 -29.22 23.34 -8.99
N LEU A 275 -28.82 22.27 -9.68
CA LEU A 275 -27.54 22.19 -10.39
C LEU A 275 -27.52 23.03 -11.67
N ALA A 276 -28.57 22.99 -12.48
CA ALA A 276 -28.66 23.79 -13.71
C ALA A 276 -28.62 25.31 -13.46
N GLY A 277 -29.06 25.76 -12.27
CA GLY A 277 -29.01 27.17 -11.87
C GLY A 277 -27.61 27.75 -11.63
N ILE A 278 -26.57 26.92 -11.57
CA ILE A 278 -25.20 27.34 -11.23
C ILE A 278 -24.43 27.76 -12.50
N PRO A 279 -23.94 29.02 -12.60
CA PRO A 279 -23.09 29.46 -13.71
C PRO A 279 -21.83 28.60 -13.85
N VAL A 280 -21.44 28.26 -15.08
CA VAL A 280 -20.30 27.36 -15.38
C VAL A 280 -19.01 27.84 -14.69
N GLU A 281 -18.80 29.15 -14.61
CA GLU A 281 -17.63 29.76 -13.99
C GLU A 281 -17.48 29.46 -12.49
N LYS A 282 -18.59 29.24 -11.78
CA LYS A 282 -18.62 29.00 -10.32
C LYS A 282 -18.41 27.53 -9.94
N TRP A 283 -18.50 26.60 -10.89
CA TRP A 283 -18.38 25.18 -10.61
C TRP A 283 -17.03 24.78 -10.00
N PRO A 284 -15.86 25.24 -10.49
CA PRO A 284 -14.57 24.83 -9.93
C PRO A 284 -14.44 25.08 -8.43
N ASP A 285 -15.03 26.18 -7.96
CA ASP A 285 -14.99 26.66 -6.57
C ASP A 285 -16.25 26.28 -5.76
N LEU A 286 -17.09 25.39 -6.30
CA LEU A 286 -18.32 24.96 -5.65
C LEU A 286 -18.01 24.01 -4.48
N ASP A 287 -18.13 24.52 -3.26
CA ASP A 287 -18.18 23.67 -2.06
C ASP A 287 -19.60 23.14 -1.85
N TYR A 288 -19.89 22.01 -2.50
CA TYR A 288 -21.20 21.36 -2.44
C TYR A 288 -21.43 20.55 -1.16
N ARG A 289 -20.39 20.32 -0.34
CA ARG A 289 -20.52 19.62 0.95
C ARG A 289 -20.85 20.56 2.09
N GLU A 290 -20.36 21.80 2.06
CA GLU A 290 -20.68 22.81 3.07
C GLU A 290 -21.96 23.62 2.76
N LYS A 291 -22.32 23.80 1.47
CA LYS A 291 -23.39 24.74 1.06
C LYS A 291 -24.84 24.21 1.05
N ARG A 292 -25.18 23.11 1.73
CA ARG A 292 -26.55 22.54 1.71
C ARG A 292 -27.09 22.26 0.30
N LEU A 293 -26.25 21.76 -0.63
CA LEU A 293 -26.81 20.97 -1.73
C LEU A 293 -27.30 19.67 -1.10
N GLU A 294 -28.58 19.63 -0.73
CA GLU A 294 -29.18 18.47 -0.10
C GLU A 294 -29.08 17.29 -1.08
N GLY A 295 -28.20 16.33 -0.77
CA GLY A 295 -28.14 15.09 -1.51
C GLY A 295 -29.50 14.37 -1.44
N VAL A 296 -29.83 13.59 -2.46
CA VAL A 296 -31.07 12.83 -2.47
C VAL A 296 -31.07 11.83 -1.31
N SER A 297 -32.10 11.91 -0.45
CA SER A 297 -32.23 11.02 0.71
C SER A 297 -32.19 9.56 0.29
N GLY A 298 -31.33 8.76 0.93
CA GLY A 298 -31.11 7.36 0.59
C GLY A 298 -30.31 7.12 -0.71
N ALA A 299 -29.76 8.16 -1.33
CA ALA A 299 -28.85 8.10 -2.49
C ALA A 299 -27.77 9.22 -2.42
N THR A 300 -27.37 9.57 -1.19
CA THR A 300 -26.51 10.73 -0.91
C THR A 300 -25.13 10.63 -1.57
N GLN A 301 -24.52 9.44 -1.56
CA GLN A 301 -23.19 9.22 -2.17
C GLN A 301 -23.24 9.34 -3.70
N THR A 302 -24.22 8.72 -4.34
CA THR A 302 -24.46 8.83 -5.78
C THR A 302 -24.73 10.29 -6.19
N SER A 303 -25.50 11.03 -5.39
CA SER A 303 -25.75 12.46 -5.59
C SER A 303 -24.45 13.27 -5.59
N TYR A 304 -23.60 13.08 -4.60
CA TYR A 304 -22.33 13.79 -4.51
C TYR A 304 -21.33 13.38 -5.61
N ALA A 305 -21.35 12.13 -6.05
CA ALA A 305 -20.53 11.66 -7.15
C ALA A 305 -20.92 12.31 -8.48
N VAL A 306 -22.23 12.45 -8.75
CA VAL A 306 -22.75 13.19 -9.91
C VAL A 306 -22.27 14.64 -9.88
N VAL A 307 -22.44 15.34 -8.75
CA VAL A 307 -22.03 16.75 -8.61
C VAL A 307 -20.52 16.92 -8.81
N GLU A 308 -19.70 16.05 -8.21
CA GLU A 308 -18.24 16.08 -8.39
C GLU A 308 -17.84 15.78 -9.85
N SER A 309 -18.55 14.88 -10.53
CA SER A 309 -18.28 14.55 -11.93
C SER A 309 -18.53 15.74 -12.86
N ILE A 310 -19.64 16.46 -12.64
CA ILE A 310 -19.96 17.70 -13.34
C ILE A 310 -18.87 18.75 -13.06
N ARG A 311 -18.49 18.91 -11.78
CA ARG A 311 -17.45 19.85 -11.37
C ARG A 311 -16.13 19.58 -12.08
N ARG A 312 -15.66 18.33 -12.10
CA ARG A 312 -14.41 17.95 -12.79
C ARG A 312 -14.47 18.22 -14.27
N ARG A 313 -15.58 17.87 -14.93
CA ARG A 313 -15.75 18.11 -16.36
C ARG A 313 -15.77 19.60 -16.70
N LEU A 314 -16.54 20.41 -15.98
CA LEU A 314 -16.58 21.86 -16.22
C LEU A 314 -15.26 22.54 -15.87
N THR A 315 -14.51 22.02 -14.89
CA THR A 315 -13.14 22.48 -14.60
C THR A 315 -12.19 22.19 -15.78
N SER A 316 -12.35 21.03 -16.46
CA SER A 316 -11.54 20.70 -17.64
C SER A 316 -11.74 21.64 -18.82
N LEU A 317 -12.86 22.38 -18.91
CA LEU A 317 -13.07 23.37 -19.98
C LEU A 317 -12.18 24.60 -19.84
N LYS A 318 -11.78 24.95 -18.61
CA LYS A 318 -10.90 26.11 -18.36
C LYS A 318 -9.44 25.81 -18.66
N ASN A 319 -9.07 24.53 -18.69
CA ASN A 319 -7.68 24.09 -18.78
C ASN A 319 -7.51 23.19 -20.02
N GLU A 320 -6.74 23.66 -21.01
CA GLU A 320 -5.96 22.74 -21.87
C GLU A 320 -5.25 21.69 -20.97
N PRO A 321 -4.91 20.49 -21.48
CA PRO A 321 -4.10 19.52 -20.73
C PRO A 321 -2.64 20.01 -20.66
N ASN A 322 -2.44 21.21 -20.14
CA ASN A 322 -1.32 21.45 -19.26
C ASN A 322 -1.79 20.95 -17.89
N GLU A 323 -0.98 20.10 -17.27
CA GLU A 323 -1.00 19.95 -15.81
C GLU A 323 -0.75 21.33 -15.19
N THR A 324 -1.77 22.18 -15.15
CA THR A 324 -1.78 23.41 -14.39
C THR A 324 -2.01 22.99 -12.96
N PHE A 325 -0.93 22.54 -12.35
CA PHE A 325 -0.49 22.93 -11.03
C PHE A 325 -1.56 23.71 -10.23
N GLN A 326 -2.41 22.99 -9.52
CA GLN A 326 -3.36 23.63 -8.59
C GLN A 326 -2.68 23.86 -7.25
N PHE A 327 -2.59 25.12 -6.83
CA PHE A 327 -2.20 25.52 -5.48
C PHE A 327 -3.33 25.14 -4.49
N ARG A 328 -3.45 23.86 -4.13
CA ARG A 328 -4.32 23.43 -3.02
C ARG A 328 -3.49 23.35 -1.75
N PHE A 329 -3.97 23.97 -0.68
CA PHE A 329 -3.36 23.86 0.65
C PHE A 329 -3.62 22.44 1.18
N ALA A 330 -2.72 21.53 0.86
CA ALA A 330 -2.73 20.15 1.33
C ALA A 330 -2.01 20.07 2.71
N PRO A 331 -2.16 18.98 3.49
CA PRO A 331 -1.45 18.82 4.77
C PRO A 331 0.06 19.03 4.67
N GLU A 332 0.66 18.80 3.51
CA GLU A 332 2.08 19.00 3.22
C GLU A 332 2.48 20.49 3.11
N GLY A 333 1.51 21.39 2.90
CA GLY A 333 1.67 22.84 2.98
C GLY A 333 2.03 23.34 4.39
N ILE A 334 1.81 22.51 5.42
CA ILE A 334 2.17 22.82 6.81
C ILE A 334 3.69 23.05 6.93
N LEU A 335 4.54 22.28 6.24
CA LEU A 335 5.99 22.49 6.27
C LEU A 335 6.40 23.86 5.77
N LEU A 336 5.80 24.29 4.66
CA LEU A 336 6.06 25.62 4.12
C LEU A 336 5.54 26.70 5.07
N ALA A 337 4.38 26.50 5.71
CA ALA A 337 3.86 27.42 6.71
C ALA A 337 4.82 27.57 7.91
N PHE A 338 5.36 26.46 8.44
CA PHE A 338 6.38 26.48 9.50
C PHE A 338 7.66 27.18 9.04
N PHE A 339 8.10 26.96 7.79
CA PHE A 339 9.24 27.65 7.20
C PHE A 339 9.00 29.16 7.11
N LEU A 340 7.88 29.61 6.55
CA LEU A 340 7.50 31.02 6.44
C LEU A 340 7.36 31.69 7.81
N ALA A 341 6.72 31.01 8.77
CA ALA A 341 6.65 31.48 10.15
C ALA A 341 8.05 31.62 10.78
N SER A 342 8.97 30.69 10.51
CA SER A 342 10.36 30.78 10.97
C SER A 342 11.11 31.97 10.36
N LEU A 343 10.85 32.31 9.09
CA LEU A 343 11.41 33.50 8.44
C LEU A 343 10.87 34.76 9.10
N TRP A 344 9.56 34.84 9.32
CA TRP A 344 8.94 35.97 10.01
C TRP A 344 9.49 36.17 11.41
N MET A 345 9.72 35.08 12.15
CA MET A 345 10.31 35.15 13.49
C MET A 345 11.77 35.64 13.52
N ASN A 346 12.56 35.36 12.49
CA ASN A 346 13.96 35.78 12.44
C ASN A 346 14.20 37.14 11.79
N PHE A 347 13.37 37.52 10.83
CA PHE A 347 13.54 38.74 10.05
C PHE A 347 12.48 39.80 10.33
N GLY A 348 11.33 39.43 10.89
CA GLY A 348 10.26 40.35 11.22
C GLY A 348 10.38 40.99 12.61
N ALA A 349 9.29 41.62 13.02
CA ALA A 349 9.19 42.42 14.24
C ALA A 349 9.54 41.64 15.53
N TRP A 350 9.38 40.31 15.53
CA TRP A 350 9.52 39.50 16.75
C TRP A 350 10.94 39.05 17.06
N ARG A 351 11.91 39.37 16.19
CA ARG A 351 13.33 38.96 16.31
C ARG A 351 13.97 39.27 17.68
N ARG A 352 13.52 40.33 18.37
CA ARG A 352 14.12 40.79 19.65
C ARG A 352 13.47 40.18 20.91
N HIS A 353 12.33 39.49 20.78
CA HIS A 353 11.58 38.98 21.94
C HIS A 353 12.02 37.55 22.34
N ARG A 354 12.78 37.44 23.44
CA ARG A 354 13.29 36.16 23.94
C ARG A 354 12.19 35.17 24.35
N GLY A 355 11.08 35.65 24.92
CA GLY A 355 9.95 34.80 25.33
C GLY A 355 9.25 34.13 24.14
N ARG A 356 8.92 34.91 23.10
CA ARG A 356 8.28 34.40 21.88
C ARG A 356 9.16 33.39 21.14
N ARG A 357 10.48 33.60 21.12
CA ARG A 357 11.43 32.61 20.55
C ARG A 357 11.38 31.27 21.29
N ARG A 358 11.17 31.26 22.61
CA ARG A 358 11.03 30.02 23.38
C ARG A 358 9.72 29.30 23.06
N VAL A 359 8.61 30.04 22.99
CA VAL A 359 7.31 29.46 22.61
C VAL A 359 7.41 28.79 21.24
N TRP A 360 8.03 29.47 20.27
CA TRP A 360 8.28 28.88 18.95
C TRP A 360 9.12 27.61 18.99
N GLN A 361 10.18 27.57 19.80
CA GLN A 361 10.98 26.36 19.94
C GLN A 361 10.15 25.19 20.49
N TRP A 362 9.25 25.42 21.44
CA TRP A 362 8.33 24.39 21.93
C TRP A 362 7.32 23.96 20.87
N ILE A 363 6.79 24.90 20.07
CA ILE A 363 5.92 24.59 18.94
C ILE A 363 6.65 23.71 17.91
N LEU A 364 7.93 23.98 17.63
CA LEU A 364 8.73 23.13 16.73
C LEU A 364 8.94 21.73 17.31
N ILE A 365 9.26 21.62 18.60
CA ILE A 365 9.49 20.32 19.27
C ILE A 365 8.21 19.49 19.27
N ALA A 366 7.08 20.07 19.70
CA ALA A 366 5.82 19.35 19.81
C ALA A 366 5.15 19.12 18.46
N GLY A 367 5.01 20.17 17.64
CA GLY A 367 4.31 20.11 16.36
C GLY A 367 5.14 19.46 15.27
N LEU A 368 6.27 20.07 14.89
CA LEU A 368 7.07 19.56 13.77
C LEU A 368 7.86 18.30 14.13
N GLY A 369 8.34 18.21 15.38
CA GLY A 369 9.12 17.07 15.88
C GLY A 369 8.28 15.86 16.27
N LEU A 370 7.51 15.95 17.36
CA LEU A 370 6.80 14.80 17.95
C LEU A 370 5.48 14.44 17.23
N TYR A 371 4.72 15.44 16.77
CA TYR A 371 3.42 15.21 16.14
C TYR A 371 3.56 14.86 14.65
N LEU A 372 4.28 15.69 13.87
CA LEU A 372 4.44 15.46 12.43
C LEU A 372 5.61 14.52 12.10
N GLY A 373 6.67 14.49 12.91
CA GLY A 373 7.85 13.67 12.60
C GLY A 373 8.63 14.15 11.38
N GLN A 374 8.43 15.38 10.91
CA GLN A 374 8.97 15.84 9.63
C GLN A 374 10.23 16.70 9.79
N PHE A 375 11.30 16.28 9.12
CA PHE A 375 12.60 16.94 9.13
C PHE A 375 13.12 17.06 7.69
N LEU A 376 13.89 18.11 7.41
CA LEU A 376 14.77 18.10 6.24
C LEU A 376 15.90 17.09 6.49
N THR A 377 15.86 15.96 5.80
CA THR A 377 16.83 14.86 5.89
C THR A 377 17.72 14.81 4.66
N LEU A 378 18.87 14.13 4.76
CA LEU A 378 19.70 13.79 3.61
C LEU A 378 18.98 12.86 2.63
N ALA A 379 18.10 11.98 3.12
CA ALA A 379 17.31 11.07 2.30
C ALA A 379 16.40 11.85 1.32
N TRP A 380 15.71 12.90 1.79
CA TRP A 380 14.89 13.74 0.93
C TRP A 380 15.70 14.46 -0.15
N ILE A 381 16.87 14.98 0.21
CA ILE A 381 17.76 15.68 -0.74
C ILE A 381 18.32 14.70 -1.77
N ALA A 382 18.69 13.49 -1.35
CA ALA A 382 19.23 12.45 -2.23
C ALA A 382 18.15 11.88 -3.17
N GLY A 383 16.94 11.61 -2.65
CA GLY A 383 15.79 11.16 -3.46
C GLY A 383 15.42 12.20 -4.52
N TRP A 384 15.33 13.47 -4.13
CA TRP A 384 15.14 14.57 -5.09
C TRP A 384 16.25 14.64 -6.14
N ALA A 385 17.52 14.50 -5.73
CA ALA A 385 18.65 14.53 -6.66
C ALA A 385 18.60 13.39 -7.69
N ARG A 386 18.06 12.21 -7.32
CA ARG A 386 17.96 11.05 -8.21
C ARG A 386 16.78 11.17 -9.17
N GLU A 387 15.57 11.27 -8.61
CA GLU A 387 14.32 11.14 -9.36
C GLU A 387 13.91 12.45 -10.05
N GLY A 388 14.52 13.58 -9.65
CA GLY A 388 14.23 14.88 -10.21
C GLY A 388 12.80 15.37 -9.94
N TYR A 389 12.08 14.75 -8.99
CA TYR A 389 10.65 14.95 -8.70
C TYR A 389 10.15 16.35 -9.08
N TRP A 390 9.34 16.35 -10.12
CA TRP A 390 8.81 17.53 -10.77
C TRP A 390 7.50 17.94 -10.08
N LEU A 391 7.18 19.21 -10.23
CA LEU A 391 6.12 19.98 -9.57
C LEU A 391 4.68 19.44 -9.73
N SER A 392 4.48 18.30 -10.39
CA SER A 392 3.16 17.79 -10.81
C SER A 392 2.34 17.15 -9.69
N SER A 393 2.97 16.48 -8.72
CA SER A 393 2.25 15.73 -7.66
C SER A 393 2.18 16.45 -6.30
N ASN A 394 3.23 17.16 -5.88
CA ASN A 394 3.23 17.93 -4.62
C ASN A 394 4.31 19.03 -4.61
N VAL A 395 3.91 20.31 -4.66
CA VAL A 395 4.85 21.43 -4.69
C VAL A 395 5.45 21.83 -3.35
N TRP A 396 4.74 21.52 -2.26
CA TRP A 396 5.01 22.14 -0.98
C TRP A 396 6.36 21.69 -0.43
N ILE A 397 6.72 20.42 -0.64
CA ILE A 397 7.97 19.82 -0.21
C ILE A 397 9.18 20.37 -1.01
N PRO A 398 9.17 20.39 -2.36
CA PRO A 398 10.22 21.04 -3.14
C PRO A 398 10.43 22.51 -2.79
N LEU A 399 9.36 23.30 -2.62
CA LEU A 399 9.46 24.71 -2.23
C LEU A 399 10.08 24.89 -0.84
N PHE A 400 9.67 24.06 0.12
CA PHE A 400 10.25 24.05 1.46
C PHE A 400 11.75 23.73 1.44
N MET A 401 12.15 22.69 0.69
CA MET A 401 13.54 22.26 0.58
C MET A 401 14.40 23.32 -0.13
N LEU A 402 13.93 23.84 -1.27
CA LEU A 402 14.58 24.94 -2.00
C LEU A 402 14.73 26.16 -1.10
N GLY A 403 13.70 26.51 -0.33
CA GLY A 403 13.77 27.57 0.66
C GLY A 403 14.87 27.32 1.70
N CYS A 404 14.96 26.11 2.25
CA CYS A 404 15.98 25.75 3.23
C CYS A 404 17.41 25.79 2.67
N LEU A 405 17.61 25.45 1.39
CA LEU A 405 18.90 25.50 0.70
C LEU A 405 19.28 26.91 0.20
N ALA A 406 18.30 27.67 -0.27
CA ALA A 406 18.50 28.99 -0.87
C ALA A 406 18.79 30.07 0.18
N VAL A 407 18.04 30.10 1.29
CA VAL A 407 18.19 31.18 2.28
C VAL A 407 19.63 31.27 2.84
N PRO A 408 20.35 30.17 3.17
CA PRO A 408 21.76 30.24 3.56
C PRO A 408 22.71 30.89 2.54
N LEU A 409 22.42 30.79 1.24
CA LEU A 409 23.22 31.40 0.17
C LEU A 409 23.11 32.93 0.19
N PHE A 410 21.90 33.45 0.42
CA PHE A 410 21.60 34.88 0.36
C PHE A 410 21.73 35.59 1.71
N SER A 411 21.22 35.00 2.79
CA SER A 411 21.21 35.62 4.12
C SER A 411 22.52 35.45 4.87
N GLY A 412 23.36 34.50 4.44
CA GLY A 412 24.58 34.11 5.12
C GLY A 412 24.35 33.47 6.50
N LYS A 413 23.15 32.94 6.75
CA LYS A 413 22.76 32.25 7.99
C LYS A 413 22.09 30.92 7.67
N SER A 414 22.44 29.85 8.38
CA SER A 414 21.72 28.58 8.30
C SER A 414 20.37 28.70 9.02
N HIS A 415 19.31 29.08 8.30
CA HIS A 415 17.99 29.31 8.89
C HIS A 415 17.38 28.04 9.46
N TYR A 416 17.36 26.98 8.66
CA TYR A 416 16.79 25.69 9.06
C TYR A 416 17.34 25.22 10.43
N CYS A 417 18.66 25.07 10.57
CA CYS A 417 19.28 24.58 11.80
C CYS A 417 19.04 25.47 13.03
N ARG A 418 18.79 26.78 12.84
CA ARG A 418 18.67 27.74 13.93
C ARG A 418 17.23 27.94 14.41
N SER A 419 16.27 27.80 13.51
CA SER A 419 14.91 28.28 13.76
C SER A 419 13.80 27.41 13.21
N LEU A 420 14.13 26.26 12.64
CA LEU A 420 13.12 25.35 12.11
C LEU A 420 13.35 23.90 12.56
N CYS A 421 14.60 23.45 12.66
CA CYS A 421 14.93 22.10 13.11
C CYS A 421 14.46 21.84 14.56
N PRO A 422 13.52 20.88 14.78
CA PRO A 422 13.04 20.52 16.11
C PRO A 422 14.15 20.02 17.05
N HIS A 423 15.06 19.19 16.54
CA HIS A 423 16.17 18.67 17.33
C HIS A 423 17.12 19.79 17.79
N GLY A 424 17.42 20.75 16.92
CA GLY A 424 18.20 21.94 17.30
C GLY A 424 17.49 22.81 18.35
N ALA A 425 16.17 22.95 18.24
CA ALA A 425 15.36 23.66 19.24
C ALA A 425 15.41 22.98 20.61
N ALA A 426 15.31 21.64 20.64
CA ALA A 426 15.44 20.86 21.86
C ALA A 426 16.82 20.99 22.52
N GLN A 427 17.90 20.91 21.72
CA GLN A 427 19.25 21.16 22.21
C GLN A 427 19.41 22.57 22.81
N GLU A 428 18.75 23.59 22.24
CA GLU A 428 18.79 24.98 22.76
C GLU A 428 17.97 25.14 24.05
N GLN A 429 16.83 24.44 24.20
CA GLN A 429 16.05 24.44 25.44
C GLN A 429 16.81 23.81 26.61
N LEU A 430 17.55 22.71 26.36
CA LEU A 430 18.39 22.06 27.38
C LEU A 430 19.48 23.00 27.95
N LEU A 431 19.86 24.04 27.21
CA LEU A 431 20.80 25.05 27.71
C LEU A 431 20.26 25.84 28.91
N LEU A 432 18.93 25.91 29.08
CA LEU A 432 18.30 26.61 30.21
C LEU A 432 18.32 25.77 31.49
N VAL A 433 18.41 24.44 31.36
CA VAL A 433 18.35 23.48 32.46
C VAL A 433 19.74 23.05 32.93
N GLY A 434 20.70 22.96 32.01
CA GLY A 434 22.04 22.42 32.30
C GLY A 434 22.94 23.32 33.14
N LYS A 435 23.15 22.98 34.42
CA LYS A 435 24.23 23.51 35.28
C LYS A 435 25.61 22.87 34.96
N PHE A 436 25.63 21.76 34.23
CA PHE A 436 26.81 20.89 34.05
C PHE A 436 27.73 21.27 32.87
N ARG A 437 27.80 22.55 32.51
CA ARG A 437 28.56 22.99 31.33
C ARG A 437 30.06 22.79 31.53
N ARG A 438 30.69 22.09 30.59
CA ARG A 438 32.15 21.85 30.60
C ARG A 438 32.81 22.50 29.39
N GLN A 439 34.00 23.07 29.58
CA GLN A 439 34.80 23.50 28.43
C GLN A 439 35.40 22.28 27.73
N MET A 440 35.15 22.16 26.43
CA MET A 440 35.76 21.10 25.62
C MET A 440 37.23 21.44 25.34
N SER A 441 38.12 20.46 25.57
CA SER A 441 39.55 20.58 25.31
C SER A 441 39.83 20.95 23.85
N ALA A 442 40.90 21.72 23.61
CA ALA A 442 41.25 22.19 22.28
C ALA A 442 41.54 21.03 21.31
N SER A 443 42.11 19.94 21.80
CA SER A 443 42.42 18.73 21.02
C SER A 443 41.14 18.02 20.55
N LEU A 444 40.20 17.75 21.46
CA LEU A 444 38.93 17.09 21.13
C LEU A 444 38.09 17.93 20.17
N ARG A 445 38.01 19.24 20.43
CA ARG A 445 37.32 20.19 19.53
C ARG A 445 37.91 20.17 18.12
N ARG A 446 39.23 20.06 17.99
CA ARG A 446 39.91 20.03 16.68
C ARG A 446 39.59 18.75 15.91
N LYS A 447 39.53 17.59 16.59
CA LYS A 447 39.17 16.29 16.00
C LYS A 447 37.70 16.26 15.55
N LEU A 448 36.78 16.69 16.40
CA LEU A 448 35.34 16.65 16.11
C LEU A 448 34.89 17.67 15.07
N ARG A 449 35.69 18.71 14.78
CA ARG A 449 35.30 19.77 13.84
C ARG A 449 35.16 19.32 12.39
N SER A 450 35.86 18.27 11.98
CA SER A 450 35.78 17.71 10.61
C SER A 450 34.75 16.58 10.48
N LEU A 451 34.31 15.98 11.59
CA LEU A 451 33.41 14.82 11.59
C LEU A 451 32.11 15.04 10.78
N PRO A 452 31.38 16.17 10.92
CA PRO A 452 30.16 16.38 10.14
C PRO A 452 30.39 16.39 8.62
N ALA A 453 31.52 16.95 8.17
CA ALA A 453 31.85 16.99 6.75
C ALA A 453 32.24 15.60 6.23
N LEU A 454 32.93 14.80 7.05
CA LEU A 454 33.25 13.41 6.71
C LEU A 454 32.00 12.53 6.64
N LEU A 455 31.07 12.69 7.59
CA LEU A 455 29.78 11.98 7.58
C LEU A 455 28.94 12.37 6.36
N LEU A 456 28.92 13.65 5.98
CA LEU A 456 28.23 14.10 4.76
C LEU A 456 28.85 13.48 3.50
N ILE A 457 30.18 13.45 3.38
CA ILE A 457 30.86 12.81 2.26
C ILE A 457 30.57 11.31 2.24
N ALA A 458 30.64 10.63 3.39
CA ALA A 458 30.32 9.21 3.50
C ALA A 458 28.87 8.91 3.10
N ALA A 459 27.91 9.73 3.56
CA ALA A 459 26.50 9.61 3.18
C ALA A 459 26.31 9.80 1.66
N TRP A 460 26.98 10.77 1.05
CA TRP A 460 26.92 10.98 -0.40
C TRP A 460 27.57 9.83 -1.19
N LEU A 461 28.71 9.32 -0.75
CA LEU A 461 29.36 8.15 -1.39
C LEU A 461 28.52 6.87 -1.24
N LEU A 462 27.88 6.68 -0.08
CA LEU A 462 26.91 5.60 0.13
C LEU A 462 25.71 5.75 -0.80
N ALA A 463 25.17 6.96 -0.93
CA ALA A 463 24.07 7.26 -1.82
C ALA A 463 24.43 7.03 -3.31
N LEU A 464 25.69 7.23 -3.70
CA LEU A 464 26.19 6.87 -5.03
C LEU A 464 26.36 5.35 -5.21
N LYS A 465 26.90 4.66 -4.20
CA LYS A 465 27.27 3.24 -4.31
C LYS A 465 26.09 2.28 -4.11
N LYS A 466 25.15 2.61 -3.23
CA LYS A 466 24.00 1.79 -2.84
C LYS A 466 22.73 2.65 -2.84
N PRO A 467 22.01 2.74 -3.96
CA PRO A 467 20.82 3.56 -4.08
C PRO A 467 19.75 3.29 -3.00
N GLY A 468 19.49 2.03 -2.67
CA GLY A 468 18.53 1.61 -1.64
C GLY A 468 18.98 1.73 -0.19
N PHE A 469 20.18 2.27 0.09
CA PHE A 469 20.61 2.48 1.47
C PHE A 469 19.83 3.64 2.12
N ASP A 470 19.16 3.35 3.24
CA ASP A 470 18.42 4.35 4.00
C ASP A 470 19.36 5.35 4.69
N LEU A 471 19.42 6.56 4.14
CA LEU A 471 20.28 7.64 4.64
C LEU A 471 19.75 8.25 5.94
N THR A 472 18.50 8.02 6.34
CA THR A 472 17.98 8.57 7.61
C THR A 472 18.69 7.98 8.82
N MET A 473 19.24 6.76 8.71
CA MET A 473 20.04 6.09 9.75
C MET A 473 21.31 6.86 10.15
N LEU A 474 21.78 7.77 9.30
CA LEU A 474 22.95 8.61 9.57
C LEU A 474 22.59 9.90 10.33
N GLU A 475 21.31 10.10 10.64
CA GLU A 475 20.78 11.31 11.25
C GLU A 475 19.94 11.02 12.50
N ALA A 476 19.83 12.00 13.39
CA ALA A 476 19.07 11.88 14.63
C ALA A 476 17.56 12.13 14.44
N PHE A 477 17.08 12.27 13.21
CA PHE A 477 15.76 12.85 12.91
C PHE A 477 14.64 11.84 13.09
N ASP A 478 14.77 10.63 12.54
CA ASP A 478 13.79 9.55 12.71
C ASP A 478 13.62 9.11 14.18
N GLY A 479 14.62 9.39 15.02
CA GLY A 479 14.54 9.17 16.47
C GLY A 479 13.48 10.03 17.18
N TRP A 480 12.89 11.03 16.51
CA TRP A 480 11.77 11.83 17.03
C TRP A 480 10.41 11.19 16.78
N VAL A 481 10.33 10.25 15.84
CA VAL A 481 9.14 9.43 15.59
C VAL A 481 9.22 8.21 16.50
N LEU A 482 8.77 8.38 17.74
CA LEU A 482 8.95 7.42 18.84
C LEU A 482 8.35 6.02 18.57
N TRP A 483 7.55 5.89 17.51
CA TRP A 483 6.81 4.70 17.14
C TRP A 483 7.37 3.96 15.91
N VAL A 484 8.29 4.57 15.13
CA VAL A 484 8.75 4.03 13.82
C VAL A 484 10.28 4.04 13.67
N GLY A 485 11.00 4.85 14.45
CA GLY A 485 12.43 5.13 14.19
C GLY A 485 13.37 3.93 14.33
N ALA A 486 14.32 3.81 13.41
CA ALA A 486 15.43 2.85 13.51
C ALA A 486 16.26 3.08 14.79
N GLY A 487 16.68 2.00 15.46
CA GLY A 487 17.36 2.07 16.76
C GLY A 487 18.62 2.94 16.77
N ILE A 488 19.34 3.04 15.64
CA ILE A 488 20.53 3.88 15.48
C ILE A 488 20.17 5.38 15.53
N SER A 489 19.12 5.81 14.81
CA SER A 489 18.67 7.21 14.78
C SER A 489 18.17 7.66 16.16
N PHE A 490 17.51 6.77 16.89
CA PHE A 490 17.09 6.99 18.28
C PHE A 490 18.29 7.17 19.21
N ALA A 491 19.30 6.29 19.10
CA ALA A 491 20.54 6.41 19.87
C ALA A 491 21.28 7.73 19.56
N LEU A 492 21.37 8.13 18.29
CA LEU A 492 21.97 9.40 17.88
C LEU A 492 21.22 10.61 18.46
N ALA A 493 19.88 10.58 18.47
CA ALA A 493 19.06 11.63 19.05
C ALA A 493 19.29 11.77 20.56
N ILE A 494 19.22 10.67 21.31
CA ILE A 494 19.42 10.67 22.76
C ILE A 494 20.84 11.10 23.12
N LEU A 495 21.85 10.46 22.52
CA LEU A 495 23.25 10.80 22.78
C LEU A 495 23.54 12.27 22.42
N GLY A 496 22.94 12.78 21.34
CA GLY A 496 23.02 14.17 20.94
C GLY A 496 22.44 15.15 21.96
N LEU A 497 21.27 14.83 22.53
CA LEU A 497 20.62 15.63 23.57
C LEU A 497 21.40 15.56 24.90
N LEU A 498 21.82 14.36 25.32
CA LEU A 498 22.64 14.17 26.53
C LEU A 498 23.98 14.92 26.45
N ALA A 499 24.68 14.81 25.31
CA ALA A 499 25.92 15.55 25.09
C ALA A 499 25.70 17.08 25.12
N SER A 500 24.49 17.55 24.79
CA SER A 500 24.14 18.98 24.79
C SER A 500 24.01 19.60 26.17
N LEU A 501 23.84 18.77 27.21
CA LEU A 501 23.88 19.21 28.61
C LEU A 501 25.29 19.69 29.01
N PHE A 502 26.33 19.08 28.45
CA PHE A 502 27.73 19.42 28.73
C PHE A 502 28.30 20.41 27.72
N TRP A 503 28.00 20.21 26.44
CA TRP A 503 28.50 21.02 25.33
C TRP A 503 27.37 21.59 24.50
N PRO A 504 27.13 22.91 24.55
CA PRO A 504 26.00 23.52 23.87
C PRO A 504 25.93 23.17 22.38
N MET A 505 24.77 22.65 21.97
CA MET A 505 24.47 22.22 20.60
C MET A 505 25.41 21.11 20.10
N ALA A 506 25.75 20.12 20.94
CA ALA A 506 26.74 19.08 20.64
C ALA A 506 26.50 18.39 19.29
N TYR A 507 25.33 17.76 19.10
CA TYR A 507 24.98 17.08 17.84
C TYR A 507 25.01 18.02 16.63
N CYS A 508 24.24 19.12 16.67
CA CYS A 508 24.22 20.14 15.61
C CYS A 508 25.61 20.71 15.24
N ARG A 509 26.59 20.70 16.16
CA ARG A 509 27.94 21.24 15.89
C ARG A 509 28.95 20.20 15.42
N PHE A 510 28.82 18.95 15.87
CA PHE A 510 29.89 17.94 15.76
C PHE A 510 29.45 16.63 15.09
N ALA A 511 28.17 16.39 14.85
CA ALA A 511 27.68 15.13 14.29
C ALA A 511 26.69 15.27 13.12
N CYS A 512 25.88 16.34 13.05
CA CYS A 512 24.80 16.45 12.06
C CYS A 512 25.31 16.65 10.61
N PRO A 513 25.09 15.70 9.68
CA PRO A 513 25.56 15.82 8.31
C PRO A 513 24.67 16.74 7.45
N THR A 514 23.34 16.76 7.61
CA THR A 514 22.48 17.81 7.00
C THR A 514 22.91 19.22 7.42
N GLY A 515 23.26 19.42 8.69
CA GLY A 515 23.78 20.69 9.19
C GLY A 515 25.12 21.07 8.54
N ALA A 516 25.97 20.09 8.24
CA ALA A 516 27.22 20.30 7.53
C ALA A 516 26.99 20.78 6.08
N LEU A 517 26.02 20.19 5.38
CA LEU A 517 25.62 20.57 4.02
C LEU A 517 25.14 22.03 3.98
N LEU A 518 24.19 22.38 4.85
CA LEU A 518 23.65 23.75 4.92
C LEU A 518 24.73 24.79 5.28
N LYS A 519 25.68 24.41 6.14
CA LYS A 519 26.81 25.27 6.53
C LYS A 519 27.89 25.37 5.45
N PHE A 520 28.03 24.35 4.61
CA PHE A 520 28.90 24.37 3.44
C PHE A 520 28.37 25.39 2.43
N LEU A 521 27.06 25.41 2.15
CA LEU A 521 26.42 26.39 1.28
C LEU A 521 26.34 27.81 1.87
N GLN A 522 26.40 27.96 3.20
CA GLN A 522 26.29 29.24 3.88
C GLN A 522 27.41 30.25 3.49
N GLY A 523 27.02 31.43 3.00
CA GLY A 523 27.93 32.56 2.78
C GLY A 523 28.28 33.32 4.07
N SER A 524 29.55 33.60 4.35
CA SER A 524 30.01 34.29 5.58
C SER A 524 30.09 35.82 5.44
N GLY A 525 29.48 36.40 4.40
CA GLY A 525 29.57 37.83 4.09
C GLY A 525 31.01 38.29 3.85
N ARG A 526 31.50 39.28 4.61
CA ARG A 526 32.85 39.89 4.43
C ARG A 526 34.02 38.96 4.81
N ARG A 527 33.77 37.82 5.49
CA ARG A 527 34.79 36.90 6.04
C ARG A 527 34.83 35.52 5.36
N ASP A 528 34.31 35.39 4.13
CA ASP A 528 34.44 34.14 3.39
C ASP A 528 35.92 33.84 3.11
N HIS A 529 36.39 32.71 3.63
CA HIS A 529 37.74 32.19 3.45
C HIS A 529 37.67 30.68 3.15
N TRP A 530 38.76 30.15 2.60
CA TRP A 530 38.92 28.71 2.37
C TRP A 530 38.91 27.95 3.70
N ARG A 531 38.09 26.90 3.81
CA ARG A 531 37.90 26.04 4.98
C ARG A 531 38.42 24.64 4.66
N ARG A 532 38.79 23.86 5.67
CA ARG A 532 39.14 22.43 5.48
C ARG A 532 38.03 21.62 4.82
N ALA A 533 36.77 21.99 5.07
CA ALA A 533 35.61 21.38 4.41
C ALA A 533 35.62 21.58 2.88
N ASP A 534 36.17 22.69 2.38
CA ASP A 534 36.26 22.97 0.94
C ASP A 534 37.23 22.00 0.25
N SER A 535 38.35 21.68 0.90
CA SER A 535 39.30 20.66 0.42
C SER A 535 38.77 19.24 0.56
N LEU A 536 38.10 18.92 1.67
CA LEU A 536 37.49 17.60 1.88
C LEU A 536 36.40 17.31 0.86
N ALA A 537 35.56 18.29 0.54
CA ALA A 537 34.49 18.15 -0.45
C ALA A 537 35.07 17.88 -1.85
N LEU A 538 36.18 18.52 -2.21
CA LEU A 538 36.88 18.24 -3.47
C LEU A 538 37.45 16.81 -3.51
N GLY A 539 38.12 16.38 -2.43
CA GLY A 539 38.62 15.02 -2.32
C GLY A 539 37.49 13.98 -2.37
N GLY A 540 36.39 14.24 -1.69
CA GLY A 540 35.17 13.43 -1.76
C GLY A 540 34.62 13.34 -3.18
N MET A 541 34.58 14.46 -3.91
CA MET A 541 34.14 14.50 -5.32
C MET A 541 35.03 13.64 -6.22
N PHE A 542 36.36 13.70 -6.08
CA PHE A 542 37.27 12.84 -6.83
C PHE A 542 37.06 11.35 -6.52
N ILE A 543 36.83 11.00 -5.25
CA ILE A 543 36.51 9.63 -4.86
C ILE A 543 35.18 9.18 -5.48
N GLY A 544 34.14 10.03 -5.41
CA GLY A 544 32.83 9.72 -5.99
C GLY A 544 32.90 9.55 -7.51
N LEU A 545 33.63 10.42 -8.21
CA LEU A 545 33.89 10.29 -9.64
C LEU A 545 34.65 9.00 -9.97
N PHE A 546 35.67 8.65 -9.19
CA PHE A 546 36.42 7.41 -9.37
C PHE A 546 35.56 6.17 -9.12
N LEU A 547 34.73 6.16 -8.07
CA LEU A 547 33.80 5.07 -7.80
C LEU A 547 32.75 4.95 -8.89
N TRP A 548 32.20 6.06 -9.35
CA TRP A 548 31.24 6.11 -10.46
C TRP A 548 31.87 5.59 -11.77
N GLN A 549 33.11 5.98 -12.09
CA GLN A 549 33.86 5.47 -13.25
C GLN A 549 34.18 3.97 -13.15
N THR A 550 34.62 3.50 -11.98
CA THR A 550 34.96 2.07 -11.78
C THR A 550 33.72 1.17 -11.78
N GLN A 551 32.59 1.62 -11.24
CA GLN A 551 31.30 0.92 -11.39
C GLN A 551 30.87 0.82 -12.87
N PHE A 552 31.18 1.81 -13.69
CA PHE A 552 30.90 1.79 -15.13
C PHE A 552 31.83 0.83 -15.90
N SER A 553 33.12 0.76 -15.54
CA SER A 553 34.08 -0.16 -16.19
C SER A 553 33.92 -1.63 -15.77
N ILE A 554 33.37 -1.93 -14.59
CA ILE A 554 33.16 -3.32 -14.12
C ILE A 554 31.91 -3.97 -14.77
N GLY A 555 31.04 -3.18 -15.40
CA GLY A 555 29.90 -3.69 -16.17
C GLY A 555 30.27 -4.51 -17.43
N GLU A 556 31.54 -4.52 -17.85
CA GLU A 556 32.01 -5.26 -19.04
C GLU A 556 32.88 -6.49 -18.75
N SER A 557 33.19 -6.82 -17.48
CA SER A 557 34.03 -8.00 -17.20
C SER A 557 33.84 -8.60 -15.82
N GLY A 558 33.36 -9.84 -15.78
CA GLY A 558 33.63 -10.78 -14.70
C GLY A 558 32.57 -10.89 -13.61
N SER A 559 31.57 -11.73 -13.84
CA SER A 559 30.78 -12.34 -12.76
C SER A 559 31.44 -13.66 -12.33
N GLU A 560 32.42 -13.60 -11.43
CA GLU A 560 32.80 -14.76 -10.63
C GLU A 560 32.99 -14.34 -9.17
N GLY A 561 32.31 -15.05 -8.27
CA GLY A 561 32.70 -15.19 -6.87
C GLY A 561 32.25 -14.10 -5.90
N ALA A 562 30.97 -14.10 -5.53
CA ALA A 562 30.58 -13.69 -4.18
C ALA A 562 29.29 -14.41 -3.75
N ASN A 563 29.46 -15.35 -2.83
CA ASN A 563 28.44 -16.13 -2.18
C ASN A 563 27.49 -15.20 -1.39
N SER A 564 26.40 -14.73 -2.01
CA SER A 564 25.33 -13.98 -1.34
C SER A 564 24.28 -14.97 -0.86
N ARG A 565 23.93 -14.93 0.44
CA ARG A 565 22.68 -15.52 0.94
C ARG A 565 21.55 -14.97 0.06
N GLN A 566 21.01 -15.82 -0.80
CA GLN A 566 19.92 -15.50 -1.70
C GLN A 566 18.71 -15.05 -0.89
N ALA A 567 18.01 -14.02 -1.38
CA ALA A 567 16.71 -13.65 -0.84
C ALA A 567 15.76 -14.85 -0.96
N PRO A 568 14.99 -15.18 0.09
CA PRO A 568 14.09 -16.31 0.05
C PRO A 568 13.04 -16.11 -1.06
N ALA A 569 12.78 -17.15 -1.86
CA ALA A 569 11.69 -17.11 -2.83
C ALA A 569 10.35 -16.96 -2.08
N PHE A 570 9.47 -16.11 -2.60
CA PHE A 570 8.25 -15.69 -1.92
C PHE A 570 7.01 -16.01 -2.76
N LEU A 571 6.08 -16.78 -2.19
CA LEU A 571 4.79 -17.10 -2.78
C LEU A 571 3.68 -16.52 -1.93
N GLN A 572 2.63 -16.00 -2.55
CA GLN A 572 1.47 -15.48 -1.85
C GLN A 572 0.20 -15.69 -2.67
N GLY A 573 -0.92 -15.85 -1.98
CA GLY A 573 -2.25 -15.96 -2.59
C GLY A 573 -3.34 -15.73 -1.55
N HIS A 574 -4.59 -15.91 -1.93
CA HIS A 574 -5.71 -15.87 -0.98
C HIS A 574 -6.52 -17.17 -1.07
N ALA A 575 -7.05 -17.57 0.07
CA ALA A 575 -7.92 -18.73 0.30
C ALA A 575 -8.53 -18.62 1.71
N PHE A 576 -9.64 -19.30 1.97
CA PHE A 576 -10.32 -19.33 3.29
C PHE A 576 -10.76 -17.94 3.78
N GLY A 577 -11.06 -17.02 2.85
CA GLY A 577 -11.38 -15.62 3.18
C GLY A 577 -10.20 -14.80 3.72
N THR A 578 -8.96 -15.29 3.58
CA THR A 578 -7.74 -14.67 4.08
C THR A 578 -6.56 -14.83 3.10
N THR A 579 -5.36 -14.38 3.47
CA THR A 579 -4.14 -14.55 2.69
C THR A 579 -3.36 -15.79 3.12
N TRP A 580 -2.57 -16.33 2.21
CA TRP A 580 -1.51 -17.30 2.52
C TRP A 580 -0.18 -16.84 1.93
N GLN A 581 0.92 -17.15 2.61
CA GLN A 581 2.29 -16.81 2.23
C GLN A 581 3.23 -18.00 2.45
N ILE A 582 4.20 -18.18 1.56
CA ILE A 582 5.26 -19.19 1.70
C ILE A 582 6.60 -18.52 1.41
N LYS A 583 7.53 -18.62 2.35
CA LYS A 583 8.91 -18.14 2.22
C LYS A 583 9.84 -19.35 2.13
N LEU A 584 10.60 -19.49 1.05
CA LEU A 584 11.50 -20.61 0.80
C LEU A 584 12.95 -20.16 0.90
N ARG A 585 13.84 -20.93 1.52
CA ARG A 585 15.28 -20.63 1.53
C ARG A 585 16.03 -21.62 0.62
N GLY A 586 16.63 -21.11 -0.46
CA GLY A 586 17.40 -21.91 -1.44
C GLY A 586 16.80 -21.93 -2.85
N GLU A 587 17.46 -22.62 -3.79
CA GLU A 587 16.96 -22.85 -5.15
C GLU A 587 16.10 -24.12 -5.18
N VAL A 588 14.91 -24.02 -5.78
CA VAL A 588 14.03 -25.17 -6.01
C VAL A 588 14.05 -25.50 -7.50
N GLU A 589 14.51 -26.70 -7.86
CA GLU A 589 14.37 -27.21 -9.22
C GLU A 589 12.88 -27.33 -9.57
N HIS A 590 12.45 -26.80 -10.71
CA HIS A 590 11.04 -26.78 -11.17
C HIS A 590 10.07 -25.88 -10.37
N ASP A 591 10.55 -24.72 -9.90
CA ASP A 591 9.78 -23.70 -9.16
C ASP A 591 8.37 -23.41 -9.71
N GLN A 592 8.17 -23.34 -11.03
CA GLN A 592 6.83 -23.09 -11.62
C GLN A 592 5.81 -24.21 -11.40
N VAL A 593 6.24 -25.47 -11.48
CA VAL A 593 5.35 -26.64 -11.29
C VAL A 593 4.96 -26.76 -9.82
N LEU A 594 5.95 -26.63 -8.93
CA LEU A 594 5.70 -26.62 -7.49
C LEU A 594 4.74 -25.50 -7.08
N ARG A 595 4.91 -24.29 -7.61
CA ARG A 595 3.99 -23.17 -7.37
C ARG A 595 2.55 -23.49 -7.78
N ALA A 596 2.37 -24.10 -8.95
CA ALA A 596 1.05 -24.50 -9.43
C ALA A 596 0.44 -25.59 -8.56
N ASP A 597 1.24 -26.55 -8.10
CA ASP A 597 0.79 -27.65 -7.24
C ASP A 597 0.37 -27.16 -5.85
N LEU A 598 1.17 -26.27 -5.23
CA LEU A 598 0.83 -25.63 -3.96
C LEU A 598 -0.46 -24.82 -4.05
N ARG A 599 -0.62 -24.02 -5.11
CA ARG A 599 -1.87 -23.26 -5.34
C ARG A 599 -3.05 -24.19 -5.50
N ARG A 600 -2.89 -25.24 -6.32
CA ARG A 600 -3.95 -26.22 -6.59
C ARG A 600 -4.39 -26.94 -5.33
N GLU A 601 -3.46 -27.27 -4.44
CA GLU A 601 -3.80 -27.94 -3.18
C GLU A 601 -4.59 -27.03 -2.25
N VAL A 602 -4.18 -25.77 -2.08
CA VAL A 602 -4.92 -24.79 -1.29
C VAL A 602 -6.35 -24.60 -1.83
N ASP A 603 -6.48 -24.43 -3.15
CA ASP A 603 -7.79 -24.28 -3.81
C ASP A 603 -8.65 -25.56 -3.69
N ARG A 604 -8.03 -26.75 -3.75
CA ARG A 604 -8.72 -28.04 -3.55
C ARG A 604 -9.30 -28.14 -2.15
N ILE A 605 -8.50 -27.87 -1.12
CA ILE A 605 -8.92 -27.97 0.29
C ILE A 605 -10.08 -27.02 0.57
N GLU A 606 -9.97 -25.75 0.15
CA GLU A 606 -11.06 -24.79 0.32
C GLU A 606 -12.33 -25.26 -0.40
N LYS A 607 -12.21 -25.67 -1.67
CA LYS A 607 -13.34 -26.16 -2.46
C LYS A 607 -14.00 -27.39 -1.85
N GLN A 608 -13.21 -28.30 -1.29
CA GLN A 608 -13.69 -29.59 -0.82
C GLN A 608 -14.25 -29.54 0.61
N PHE A 609 -13.73 -28.68 1.50
CA PHE A 609 -14.07 -28.75 2.92
C PHE A 609 -14.62 -27.45 3.53
N SER A 610 -14.57 -26.30 2.85
CA SER A 610 -15.10 -25.05 3.40
C SER A 610 -16.63 -25.05 3.46
N SER A 611 -17.21 -24.65 4.59
CA SER A 611 -18.65 -24.43 4.76
C SER A 611 -19.19 -23.30 3.85
N TRP A 612 -18.31 -22.41 3.36
CA TRP A 612 -18.64 -21.31 2.46
C TRP A 612 -18.77 -21.73 0.99
N ARG A 613 -18.33 -22.94 0.65
CA ARG A 613 -18.41 -23.48 -0.71
C ARG A 613 -19.67 -24.36 -0.82
N PRO A 614 -20.67 -24.01 -1.65
CA PRO A 614 -21.94 -24.74 -1.69
C PRO A 614 -21.78 -26.23 -2.02
N ASN A 615 -20.78 -26.59 -2.81
CA ASN A 615 -20.55 -27.97 -3.24
C ASN A 615 -19.40 -28.67 -2.49
N SER A 616 -18.94 -28.11 -1.36
CA SER A 616 -18.00 -28.81 -0.48
C SER A 616 -18.67 -30.01 0.17
N GLU A 617 -17.86 -30.99 0.54
CA GLU A 617 -18.30 -32.16 1.27
C GLU A 617 -18.95 -31.76 2.61
N THR A 618 -18.39 -30.77 3.30
CA THR A 618 -18.99 -30.16 4.51
C THR A 618 -20.38 -29.61 4.25
N SER A 619 -20.56 -28.80 3.20
CA SER A 619 -21.85 -28.21 2.85
C SER A 619 -22.88 -29.25 2.39
N VAL A 620 -22.44 -30.27 1.65
CA VAL A 620 -23.28 -31.40 1.25
C VAL A 620 -23.73 -32.20 2.47
N PHE A 621 -22.82 -32.53 3.37
CA PHE A 621 -23.16 -33.17 4.65
C PHE A 621 -24.13 -32.29 5.45
N ASN A 622 -23.85 -31.00 5.59
CA ASN A 622 -24.68 -30.05 6.36
C ASN A 622 -26.11 -29.92 5.82
N ARG A 623 -26.29 -29.91 4.49
CA ARG A 623 -27.63 -29.86 3.87
C ARG A 623 -28.42 -31.16 3.94
N SER A 624 -27.74 -32.30 4.10
CA SER A 624 -28.43 -33.59 4.19
C SER A 624 -29.24 -33.68 5.48
N GLU A 625 -30.54 -33.88 5.38
CA GLU A 625 -31.42 -34.15 6.53
C GLU A 625 -31.47 -35.64 6.89
N SER A 626 -30.70 -36.49 6.19
CA SER A 626 -30.66 -37.92 6.46
C SER A 626 -30.04 -38.21 7.83
N THR A 627 -30.68 -39.10 8.58
CA THR A 627 -30.15 -39.69 9.82
C THR A 627 -29.57 -41.10 9.60
N LEU A 628 -29.51 -41.55 8.34
CA LEU A 628 -28.76 -42.75 7.96
C LEU A 628 -27.26 -42.43 7.85
N PRO A 629 -26.37 -43.44 7.99
CA PRO A 629 -24.95 -43.25 7.73
C PRO A 629 -24.68 -42.71 6.31
N ILE A 630 -23.82 -41.69 6.21
CA ILE A 630 -23.40 -41.03 4.96
C ILE A 630 -21.92 -41.35 4.76
N GLU A 631 -21.56 -41.97 3.64
CA GLU A 631 -20.16 -42.20 3.27
C GLU A 631 -19.46 -40.87 2.97
N VAL A 632 -18.21 -40.76 3.42
CA VAL A 632 -17.38 -39.56 3.27
C VAL A 632 -15.95 -39.93 2.84
N SER A 633 -15.23 -38.93 2.34
CA SER A 633 -13.81 -39.03 2.03
C SER A 633 -12.97 -39.25 3.30
N THR A 634 -11.81 -39.88 3.12
CA THR A 634 -10.88 -40.15 4.23
C THR A 634 -10.40 -38.85 4.88
N GLU A 635 -10.05 -37.84 4.09
CA GLU A 635 -9.60 -36.53 4.61
C GLU A 635 -10.69 -35.84 5.43
N PHE A 636 -11.95 -35.87 4.97
CA PHE A 636 -13.07 -35.30 5.72
C PHE A 636 -13.32 -36.06 7.03
N LEU A 637 -13.24 -37.39 7.00
CA LEU A 637 -13.37 -38.22 8.18
C LEU A 637 -12.30 -37.89 9.24
N GLU A 638 -11.03 -37.72 8.82
CA GLU A 638 -9.92 -37.37 9.72
C GLU A 638 -10.12 -36.01 10.39
N LEU A 639 -10.51 -34.99 9.61
CA LEU A 639 -10.83 -33.64 10.14
C LEU A 639 -11.99 -33.70 11.15
N VAL A 640 -13.05 -34.43 10.82
CA VAL A 640 -14.22 -34.57 11.68
C VAL A 640 -13.89 -35.35 12.94
N GLN A 641 -13.09 -36.41 12.86
CA GLN A 641 -12.64 -37.18 14.02
C GLN A 641 -11.82 -36.31 14.97
N PHE A 642 -10.87 -35.54 14.45
CA PHE A 642 -10.05 -34.66 15.29
C PHE A 642 -10.90 -33.56 15.94
N GLY A 643 -11.79 -32.92 15.17
CA GLY A 643 -12.74 -31.95 15.71
C GLY A 643 -13.65 -32.54 16.81
N LEU A 644 -14.13 -33.77 16.62
CA LEU A 644 -14.95 -34.47 17.61
C LEU A 644 -14.16 -34.82 18.88
N GLN A 645 -12.88 -35.18 18.75
CA GLN A 645 -11.98 -35.39 19.88
C GLN A 645 -11.77 -34.11 20.68
N LEU A 646 -11.54 -32.97 20.03
CA LEU A 646 -11.46 -31.67 20.70
C LEU A 646 -12.77 -31.35 21.43
N SER A 647 -13.92 -31.64 20.81
CA SER A 647 -15.22 -31.48 21.48
C SER A 647 -15.37 -32.38 22.70
N GLN A 648 -14.87 -33.60 22.64
CA GLN A 648 -14.88 -34.51 23.79
C GLN A 648 -13.92 -34.06 24.90
N TRP A 649 -12.68 -33.69 24.58
CA TRP A 649 -11.67 -33.28 25.56
C TRP A 649 -12.03 -31.98 26.28
N THR A 650 -12.66 -31.04 25.56
CA THR A 650 -13.16 -29.78 26.13
C THR A 650 -14.55 -29.90 26.78
N ASN A 651 -15.14 -31.11 26.79
CA ASN A 651 -16.51 -31.34 27.25
C ASN A 651 -17.54 -30.42 26.58
N GLY A 652 -17.38 -30.18 25.28
CA GLY A 652 -18.24 -29.36 24.43
C GLY A 652 -17.99 -27.86 24.52
N ALA A 653 -16.93 -27.37 25.18
CA ALA A 653 -16.59 -25.94 25.09
C ALA A 653 -16.16 -25.55 23.67
N PHE A 654 -15.36 -26.41 23.03
CA PHE A 654 -15.28 -26.50 21.58
C PHE A 654 -16.37 -27.45 21.10
N ASP A 655 -17.18 -27.06 20.11
CA ASP A 655 -18.17 -27.96 19.51
C ASP A 655 -18.12 -27.87 17.99
N LEU A 656 -17.72 -28.97 17.34
CA LEU A 656 -17.66 -29.10 15.88
C LEU A 656 -19.02 -28.81 15.22
N THR A 657 -20.11 -28.86 15.97
CA THR A 657 -21.49 -28.71 15.48
C THR A 657 -22.08 -27.32 15.71
N VAL A 658 -21.26 -26.34 16.13
CA VAL A 658 -21.69 -24.98 16.51
C VAL A 658 -22.20 -24.12 15.35
N ALA A 659 -22.09 -24.61 14.10
CA ALA A 659 -22.43 -23.88 12.87
C ALA A 659 -23.77 -23.11 12.92
N PRO A 660 -24.89 -23.66 13.44
CA PRO A 660 -26.16 -22.92 13.49
C PRO A 660 -26.09 -21.63 14.32
N TRP A 661 -25.33 -21.61 15.43
CA TRP A 661 -25.14 -20.38 16.19
C TRP A 661 -24.14 -19.44 15.52
N VAL A 662 -23.08 -19.95 14.89
CA VAL A 662 -22.13 -19.13 14.11
C VAL A 662 -22.86 -18.39 12.98
N ASP A 663 -23.76 -19.08 12.26
CA ASP A 663 -24.60 -18.49 11.23
C ASP A 663 -25.53 -17.39 11.79
N ALA A 664 -26.18 -17.65 12.92
CA ALA A 664 -27.10 -16.69 13.55
C ALA A 664 -26.40 -15.40 13.99
N TRP A 665 -25.11 -15.47 14.31
CA TRP A 665 -24.28 -14.30 14.63
C TRP A 665 -23.62 -13.65 13.41
N GLY A 666 -23.91 -14.14 12.20
CA GLY A 666 -23.42 -13.58 10.94
C GLY A 666 -21.94 -13.88 10.64
N ALA A 667 -21.36 -14.87 11.32
CA ALA A 667 -19.96 -15.29 11.14
C ALA A 667 -19.82 -16.55 10.27
N GLY A 668 -20.93 -17.09 9.76
CA GLY A 668 -20.96 -18.27 8.90
C GLY A 668 -21.50 -17.96 7.48
N PRO A 669 -21.65 -18.99 6.62
CA PRO A 669 -22.01 -18.85 5.20
C PRO A 669 -23.29 -18.07 4.89
N ALA A 670 -24.16 -17.88 5.89
CA ALA A 670 -25.34 -17.04 5.78
C ALA A 670 -25.03 -15.52 5.63
N GLY A 671 -23.79 -15.10 5.91
CA GLY A 671 -23.35 -13.70 5.81
C GLY A 671 -23.73 -12.84 7.02
N GLU A 672 -23.29 -11.58 7.01
CA GLU A 672 -23.56 -10.62 8.08
C GLU A 672 -25.06 -10.43 8.30
N GLN A 673 -25.46 -10.33 9.56
CA GLN A 673 -26.86 -10.08 9.96
C GLN A 673 -27.05 -8.60 10.32
N ASP A 674 -28.16 -8.00 9.88
CA ASP A 674 -28.49 -6.59 10.13
C ASP A 674 -28.72 -6.26 11.62
N SER A 675 -28.97 -7.28 12.44
CA SER A 675 -29.24 -7.14 13.87
C SER A 675 -28.77 -8.37 14.66
N GLN A 676 -28.50 -8.18 15.95
CA GLN A 676 -28.16 -9.30 16.85
C GLN A 676 -29.32 -10.32 16.92
N PRO A 677 -29.03 -11.63 16.95
CA PRO A 677 -30.05 -12.67 16.98
C PRO A 677 -30.88 -12.58 18.28
N ALA A 678 -32.17 -12.85 18.17
CA ALA A 678 -33.06 -12.81 19.32
C ALA A 678 -32.73 -13.98 20.28
N VAL A 679 -32.91 -13.77 21.59
CA VAL A 679 -32.68 -14.85 22.59
C VAL A 679 -33.53 -16.09 22.28
N GLN A 680 -34.76 -15.89 21.79
CA GLN A 680 -35.64 -16.98 21.38
C GLN A 680 -35.08 -17.76 20.20
N GLU A 681 -34.57 -17.06 19.18
CA GLU A 681 -33.95 -17.67 18.00
C GLU A 681 -32.74 -18.54 18.37
N LEU A 682 -31.86 -18.03 19.24
CA LEU A 682 -30.72 -18.80 19.75
C LEU A 682 -31.15 -20.04 20.55
N SER A 683 -32.23 -19.92 21.33
CA SER A 683 -32.80 -21.04 22.08
C SER A 683 -33.36 -22.12 21.15
N ASP A 684 -34.04 -21.73 20.07
CA ASP A 684 -34.67 -22.64 19.11
C ASP A 684 -33.62 -23.42 18.28
N LEU A 685 -32.39 -22.89 18.18
CA LEU A 685 -31.26 -23.55 17.52
C LEU A 685 -30.55 -24.58 18.41
N ARG A 686 -30.75 -24.53 19.73
CA ARG A 686 -29.99 -25.35 20.69
C ARG A 686 -30.15 -26.85 20.46
N ASP A 687 -31.34 -27.30 20.08
CA ASP A 687 -31.61 -28.71 19.82
C ASP A 687 -30.91 -29.23 18.55
N ARG A 688 -30.39 -28.34 17.71
CA ARG A 688 -29.66 -28.66 16.48
C ARG A 688 -28.15 -28.81 16.70
N ILE A 689 -27.65 -28.40 17.88
CA ILE A 689 -26.23 -28.37 18.23
C ILE A 689 -25.95 -29.45 19.29
N GLY A 690 -24.79 -30.08 19.20
CA GLY A 690 -24.26 -31.02 20.17
C GLY A 690 -23.43 -32.09 19.49
N TRP A 691 -22.13 -32.11 19.75
CA TRP A 691 -21.18 -33.08 19.19
C TRP A 691 -21.56 -34.54 19.45
N GLN A 692 -22.29 -34.86 20.53
CA GLN A 692 -22.79 -36.22 20.82
C GLN A 692 -23.86 -36.70 19.83
N LYS A 693 -24.42 -35.78 19.02
CA LYS A 693 -25.40 -36.08 17.97
C LYS A 693 -24.73 -36.51 16.67
N LEU A 694 -23.40 -36.54 16.61
CA LEU A 694 -22.64 -37.08 15.49
C LEU A 694 -22.06 -38.44 15.87
N LYS A 695 -22.33 -39.46 15.06
CA LYS A 695 -21.63 -40.75 15.13
C LYS A 695 -20.66 -40.86 13.96
N VAL A 696 -19.48 -41.40 14.26
CA VAL A 696 -18.42 -41.64 13.28
C VAL A 696 -18.12 -43.13 13.25
N ASP A 697 -18.11 -43.70 12.05
CA ASP A 697 -17.66 -45.06 11.81
C ASP A 697 -16.41 -45.03 10.93
N PRO A 698 -15.21 -45.22 11.53
CA PRO A 698 -13.96 -45.18 10.79
C PRO A 698 -13.79 -46.35 9.81
N GLU A 699 -14.35 -47.52 10.12
CA GLU A 699 -14.19 -48.73 9.32
C GLU A 699 -14.90 -48.60 7.97
N PHE A 700 -16.13 -48.06 8.01
CA PHE A 700 -16.94 -47.85 6.80
C PHE A 700 -16.79 -46.43 6.23
N ARG A 701 -15.99 -45.56 6.85
CA ARG A 701 -15.84 -44.13 6.52
C ARG A 701 -17.20 -43.42 6.41
N THR A 702 -18.03 -43.61 7.43
CA THR A 702 -19.35 -42.99 7.45
C THR A 702 -19.54 -42.03 8.63
N LEU A 703 -20.31 -40.98 8.38
CA LEU A 703 -20.81 -40.05 9.38
C LEU A 703 -22.33 -40.20 9.47
N GLN A 704 -22.85 -40.30 10.68
CA GLN A 704 -24.30 -40.39 10.91
C GLN A 704 -24.76 -39.26 11.82
N LYS A 705 -25.77 -38.52 11.35
CA LYS A 705 -26.48 -37.53 12.16
C LYS A 705 -27.57 -38.18 13.01
N LEU A 706 -27.61 -37.86 14.30
CA LEU A 706 -28.73 -38.22 15.19
C LEU A 706 -29.82 -37.15 15.22
N HIS A 707 -29.55 -35.97 14.66
CA HIS A 707 -30.52 -34.91 14.42
C HIS A 707 -30.42 -34.45 12.96
N PRO A 708 -31.53 -34.39 12.19
CA PRO A 708 -31.50 -34.10 10.75
C PRO A 708 -30.84 -32.76 10.42
N GLU A 709 -31.07 -31.74 11.24
CA GLU A 709 -30.53 -30.39 11.03
C GLU A 709 -29.14 -30.15 11.66
N LEU A 710 -28.45 -31.20 12.13
CA LEU A 710 -27.08 -31.07 12.64
C LEU A 710 -26.15 -30.57 11.53
N ARG A 711 -25.33 -29.56 11.83
CA ARG A 711 -24.37 -28.97 10.89
C ARG A 711 -22.99 -28.88 11.53
N LEU A 712 -21.96 -29.18 10.74
CA LEU A 712 -20.55 -29.11 11.11
C LEU A 712 -19.94 -27.76 10.72
N ASP A 713 -19.02 -27.28 11.55
CA ASP A 713 -18.14 -26.14 11.29
C ASP A 713 -16.68 -26.57 11.42
N LEU A 714 -15.94 -26.55 10.30
CA LEU A 714 -14.52 -26.88 10.26
C LEU A 714 -13.62 -25.63 10.28
N GLY A 715 -14.17 -24.44 10.49
CA GLY A 715 -13.42 -23.17 10.38
C GLY A 715 -12.14 -23.15 11.22
N ALA A 716 -12.18 -23.74 12.42
CA ALA A 716 -11.06 -23.83 13.36
C ALA A 716 -10.03 -24.95 13.07
N LEU A 717 -10.11 -25.60 11.91
CA LEU A 717 -9.25 -26.73 11.53
C LEU A 717 -8.67 -26.60 10.12
N LEU A 718 -9.39 -25.94 9.21
CA LEU A 718 -9.07 -25.96 7.78
C LEU A 718 -7.79 -25.20 7.42
N GLN A 719 -7.49 -24.10 8.10
CA GLN A 719 -6.29 -23.31 7.82
C GLN A 719 -5.05 -24.07 8.28
N GLY A 720 -5.07 -24.60 9.51
CA GLY A 720 -4.02 -25.50 10.01
C GLY A 720 -3.83 -26.74 9.12
N TYR A 721 -4.91 -27.37 8.65
CA TYR A 721 -4.81 -28.49 7.71
C TYR A 721 -4.15 -28.08 6.39
N ALA A 722 -4.52 -26.93 5.81
CA ALA A 722 -3.93 -26.45 4.57
C ALA A 722 -2.43 -26.18 4.71
N VAL A 723 -2.00 -25.58 5.83
CA VAL A 723 -0.59 -25.38 6.16
C VAL A 723 0.16 -26.72 6.20
N ASP A 724 -0.44 -27.76 6.80
CA ASP A 724 0.17 -29.09 6.85
C ASP A 724 0.32 -29.73 5.46
N ARG A 725 -0.70 -29.62 4.61
CA ARG A 725 -0.66 -30.14 3.24
C ARG A 725 0.36 -29.42 2.37
N ILE A 726 0.49 -28.11 2.52
CA ILE A 726 1.55 -27.32 1.88
C ILE A 726 2.92 -27.81 2.32
N ALA A 727 3.12 -28.01 3.63
CA ALA A 727 4.38 -28.48 4.18
C ALA A 727 4.77 -29.86 3.64
N ASP A 728 3.80 -30.77 3.52
CA ASP A 728 4.01 -32.11 2.96
C ASP A 728 4.47 -32.04 1.49
N ILE A 729 3.83 -31.21 0.67
CA ILE A 729 4.20 -31.04 -0.75
C ILE A 729 5.62 -30.45 -0.88
N LEU A 730 5.96 -29.46 -0.04
CA LEU A 730 7.29 -28.86 -0.01
C LEU A 730 8.36 -29.90 0.37
N LEU A 731 8.13 -30.68 1.42
CA LEU A 731 9.05 -31.74 1.85
C LEU A 731 9.22 -32.82 0.77
N GLN A 732 8.12 -33.25 0.14
CA GLN A 732 8.17 -34.22 -0.97
C GLN A 732 8.93 -33.69 -2.19
N SER A 733 8.96 -32.37 -2.36
CA SER A 733 9.69 -31.69 -3.43
C SER A 733 11.14 -31.36 -3.04
N GLY A 734 11.63 -31.87 -1.91
CA GLY A 734 13.00 -31.67 -1.43
C GLY A 734 13.26 -30.30 -0.78
N VAL A 735 12.22 -29.55 -0.44
CA VAL A 735 12.36 -28.26 0.28
C VAL A 735 12.43 -28.53 1.78
N GLU A 736 13.60 -28.27 2.37
CA GLU A 736 13.86 -28.49 3.80
C GLU A 736 13.75 -27.20 4.65
N GLU A 737 13.87 -26.02 4.04
CA GLU A 737 13.77 -24.73 4.73
C GLU A 737 12.66 -23.83 4.14
N ALA A 738 11.52 -23.75 4.84
CA ALA A 738 10.38 -22.93 4.45
C ALA A 738 9.60 -22.37 5.65
N LEU A 739 8.98 -21.21 5.50
CA LEU A 739 7.98 -20.69 6.43
C LEU A 739 6.65 -20.54 5.69
N ILE A 740 5.64 -21.26 6.15
CA ILE A 740 4.31 -21.31 5.57
C ILE A 740 3.37 -20.57 6.51
N GLU A 741 2.48 -19.76 5.95
CA GLU A 741 1.48 -18.96 6.66
C GLU A 741 0.15 -19.02 5.92
N VAL A 742 -0.94 -19.31 6.62
CA VAL A 742 -2.32 -19.21 6.12
C VAL A 742 -3.17 -18.57 7.21
N GLY A 743 -3.66 -17.35 6.99
CA GLY A 743 -4.58 -16.68 7.92
C GLY A 743 -4.04 -16.32 9.31
N GLY A 744 -2.73 -16.43 9.52
CA GLY A 744 -2.07 -16.33 10.82
C GLY A 744 -1.54 -17.66 11.34
N GLU A 745 -1.94 -18.78 10.74
CA GLU A 745 -1.48 -20.13 11.11
C GLU A 745 -0.14 -20.42 10.44
N LEU A 746 0.88 -20.74 11.23
CA LEU A 746 2.27 -20.84 10.78
C LEU A 746 2.79 -22.28 10.87
N ARG A 747 3.63 -22.67 9.90
CA ARG A 747 4.52 -23.84 10.02
C ARG A 747 5.91 -23.53 9.47
N ALA A 748 6.92 -23.82 10.28
CA ALA A 748 8.32 -23.68 9.91
C ALA A 748 8.91 -25.05 9.58
N LEU A 749 9.44 -25.20 8.36
CA LEU A 749 10.40 -26.22 7.97
C LEU A 749 11.81 -25.64 8.14
N GLY A 750 12.68 -26.34 8.86
CA GLY A 750 13.91 -25.78 9.39
C GLY A 750 13.62 -24.77 10.50
N SER A 751 14.55 -23.84 10.75
CA SER A 751 14.43 -22.85 11.83
C SER A 751 14.15 -21.45 11.30
N TRP A 752 13.07 -20.86 11.78
CA TRP A 752 12.58 -19.54 11.37
C TRP A 752 12.23 -18.66 12.57
N ALA A 753 12.61 -17.38 12.49
CA ALA A 753 12.17 -16.39 13.46
C ALA A 753 10.69 -16.08 13.25
N VAL A 754 9.90 -16.20 14.32
CA VAL A 754 8.47 -15.89 14.36
C VAL A 754 8.18 -14.99 15.55
N ALA A 755 7.05 -14.28 15.50
CA ALA A 755 6.62 -13.42 16.58
C ALA A 755 5.10 -13.45 16.75
N ILE A 756 4.65 -13.29 17.99
CA ILE A 756 3.23 -13.20 18.36
C ILE A 756 2.92 -11.72 18.59
N GLU A 757 1.93 -11.18 17.87
CA GLU A 757 1.50 -9.78 17.97
C GLU A 757 0.77 -9.51 19.30
N ASP A 758 0.98 -8.32 19.91
CA ASP A 758 0.20 -7.87 21.07
C ASP A 758 -1.18 -7.38 20.63
N PRO A 759 -2.29 -8.05 21.02
CA PRO A 759 -3.63 -7.66 20.64
C PRO A 759 -4.03 -6.28 21.18
N ARG A 760 -3.33 -5.77 22.20
CA ARG A 760 -3.55 -4.43 22.79
C ARG A 760 -2.72 -3.35 22.11
N SER A 761 -1.74 -3.72 21.27
CA SER A 761 -0.81 -2.79 20.63
C SER A 761 -0.37 -3.34 19.27
N PRO A 762 -1.24 -3.23 18.24
CA PRO A 762 -0.94 -3.69 16.88
C PRO A 762 0.42 -3.16 16.40
N GLY A 763 1.25 -4.04 15.84
CA GLY A 763 2.63 -3.74 15.43
C GLY A 763 3.71 -3.91 16.52
N ARG A 764 3.35 -4.29 17.75
CA ARG A 764 4.31 -4.75 18.79
C ARG A 764 4.19 -6.26 18.97
N PHE A 765 5.29 -6.90 19.36
CA PHE A 765 5.32 -8.34 19.61
C PHE A 765 5.30 -8.65 21.11
N LEU A 766 4.37 -9.51 21.54
CA LEU A 766 4.35 -10.10 22.90
C LEU A 766 5.52 -11.07 23.09
N TYR A 767 5.80 -11.83 22.04
CA TYR A 767 6.82 -12.86 22.01
C TYR A 767 7.54 -12.82 20.67
N SER A 768 8.85 -13.05 20.69
CA SER A 768 9.65 -13.28 19.50
C SER A 768 10.58 -14.46 19.78
N GLY A 769 10.54 -15.48 18.93
CA GLY A 769 11.29 -16.71 19.12
C GLY A 769 11.65 -17.37 17.79
N SER A 770 12.31 -18.53 17.88
CA SER A 770 12.57 -19.38 16.71
C SER A 770 11.65 -20.57 16.73
N LEU A 771 10.87 -20.75 15.67
CA LEU A 771 10.05 -21.93 15.43
C LEU A 771 10.88 -22.89 14.57
N THR A 772 11.08 -24.13 15.03
CA THR A 772 11.95 -25.10 14.36
C THR A 772 11.21 -26.40 14.11
N ASN A 773 10.94 -26.73 12.84
CA ASN A 773 10.17 -27.92 12.46
C ASN A 773 8.85 -28.07 13.24
N ALA A 774 8.20 -26.94 13.47
CA ALA A 774 7.02 -26.82 14.31
C ALA A 774 6.04 -25.81 13.71
N SER A 775 4.83 -25.84 14.25
CA SER A 775 3.71 -25.00 13.86
C SER A 775 3.29 -24.12 15.02
N LEU A 776 2.81 -22.92 14.72
CA LEU A 776 2.31 -21.96 15.69
C LEU A 776 0.98 -21.41 15.19
N ALA A 777 -0.07 -21.62 15.95
CA ALA A 777 -1.41 -21.16 15.63
C ALA A 777 -1.92 -20.16 16.66
N THR A 778 -2.75 -19.19 16.27
CA THR A 778 -3.18 -18.11 17.18
C THR A 778 -4.65 -17.73 17.03
N THR A 779 -5.42 -17.91 18.11
CA THR A 779 -6.82 -17.49 18.22
C THR A 779 -6.97 -16.26 19.14
N GLY A 780 -7.81 -15.29 18.77
CA GLY A 780 -8.12 -14.14 19.62
C GLY A 780 -9.25 -13.24 19.09
N LEU A 781 -9.86 -12.45 19.98
CA LEU A 781 -11.05 -11.63 19.68
C LEU A 781 -10.73 -10.22 19.13
N TYR A 782 -9.46 -9.86 19.06
CA TYR A 782 -9.02 -8.49 18.74
C TYR A 782 -9.14 -8.13 17.25
N ARG A 783 -9.19 -9.12 16.36
CA ARG A 783 -9.37 -8.92 14.91
C ARG A 783 -10.83 -9.03 14.48
N ASN A 784 -11.61 -9.90 15.13
CA ASN A 784 -13.05 -10.04 14.94
C ASN A 784 -13.67 -10.52 16.26
N SER A 785 -14.61 -9.77 16.83
CA SER A 785 -15.17 -10.09 18.15
C SER A 785 -16.33 -11.09 18.11
N ASN A 786 -16.91 -11.38 16.94
CA ASN A 786 -18.19 -12.10 16.83
C ASN A 786 -18.07 -13.50 16.21
N HIS A 787 -16.86 -13.95 15.86
CA HIS A 787 -16.65 -15.21 15.13
C HIS A 787 -16.52 -16.46 16.01
N LEU A 788 -16.25 -16.31 17.31
CA LEU A 788 -16.17 -17.42 18.26
C LEU A 788 -17.40 -17.41 19.15
N ILE A 789 -18.20 -18.46 19.11
CA ILE A 789 -19.44 -18.55 19.88
C ILE A 789 -19.28 -19.53 21.05
N SER A 790 -19.64 -19.07 22.24
CA SER A 790 -19.67 -19.90 23.44
C SER A 790 -20.84 -20.86 23.40
N THR A 791 -20.56 -22.16 23.48
CA THR A 791 -21.60 -23.19 23.52
C THR A 791 -22.41 -23.19 24.83
N LYS A 792 -21.89 -22.53 25.87
CA LYS A 792 -22.56 -22.36 27.17
C LYS A 792 -23.62 -21.26 27.12
N THR A 793 -23.35 -20.16 26.41
CA THR A 793 -24.19 -18.95 26.43
C THR A 793 -24.90 -18.68 25.10
N ALA A 794 -24.51 -19.36 24.02
CA ALA A 794 -24.94 -19.10 22.65
C ALA A 794 -24.62 -17.67 22.15
N LYS A 795 -23.65 -17.00 22.77
CA LYS A 795 -23.19 -15.64 22.46
C LYS A 795 -21.70 -15.65 22.11
N PRO A 796 -21.15 -14.56 21.51
CA PRO A 796 -19.71 -14.41 21.36
C PRO A 796 -18.97 -14.73 22.67
N VAL A 797 -17.83 -15.41 22.55
CA VAL A 797 -17.04 -15.85 23.71
C VAL A 797 -16.59 -14.63 24.51
N GLU A 798 -16.96 -14.61 25.79
CA GLU A 798 -16.40 -13.70 26.79
C GLU A 798 -15.33 -14.47 27.57
N ALA A 799 -14.11 -14.50 27.05
CA ALA A 799 -12.97 -15.17 27.69
C ALA A 799 -12.14 -14.18 28.53
N PRO A 800 -11.50 -14.62 29.62
CA PRO A 800 -10.49 -13.83 30.32
C PRO A 800 -9.23 -13.61 29.47
N TRP A 801 -9.10 -14.37 28.38
CA TRP A 801 -7.97 -14.35 27.46
C TRP A 801 -8.21 -13.39 26.28
N LEU A 802 -7.23 -12.55 25.98
CA LEU A 802 -7.19 -11.72 24.77
C LEU A 802 -6.62 -12.48 23.57
N LEU A 803 -5.77 -13.47 23.83
CA LEU A 803 -5.06 -14.25 22.82
C LEU A 803 -4.67 -15.62 23.38
N CYS A 804 -4.78 -16.65 22.55
CA CYS A 804 -4.24 -17.98 22.78
C CYS A 804 -3.41 -18.40 21.56
N SER A 805 -2.10 -18.59 21.74
CA SER A 805 -1.25 -19.21 20.74
C SER A 805 -0.80 -20.60 21.20
N VAL A 806 -0.80 -21.57 20.29
CA VAL A 806 -0.40 -22.96 20.56
C VAL A 806 0.72 -23.36 19.61
N GLU A 807 1.79 -23.93 20.16
CA GLU A 807 2.83 -24.59 19.37
C GLU A 807 2.58 -26.10 19.33
N ALA A 808 2.60 -26.68 18.13
CA ALA A 808 2.50 -28.12 17.93
C ALA A 808 3.33 -28.54 16.71
N VAL A 809 3.53 -29.84 16.49
CA VAL A 809 4.24 -30.33 15.30
C VAL A 809 3.38 -30.09 14.05
N ALA A 810 2.12 -30.53 14.08
CA ALA A 810 1.14 -30.32 13.02
C ALA A 810 0.35 -29.03 13.25
N CYS A 811 0.16 -28.24 12.20
CA CYS A 811 -0.57 -26.98 12.25
C CYS A 811 -2.07 -27.20 12.46
N LEU A 812 -2.65 -28.28 11.93
CA LEU A 812 -4.01 -28.73 12.24
C LEU A 812 -4.23 -28.86 13.76
N GLN A 813 -3.25 -29.43 14.46
CA GLN A 813 -3.34 -29.58 15.92
C GLN A 813 -3.23 -28.23 16.62
N ALA A 814 -2.30 -27.38 16.20
CA ALA A 814 -2.11 -26.06 16.76
C ALA A 814 -3.40 -25.22 16.62
N ASP A 815 -3.98 -25.15 15.42
CA ASP A 815 -5.20 -24.38 15.07
C ASP A 815 -6.42 -24.85 15.91
N GLY A 816 -6.67 -26.16 15.90
CA GLY A 816 -7.75 -26.76 16.67
C GLY A 816 -7.61 -26.55 18.18
N TRP A 817 -6.40 -26.73 18.73
CA TRP A 817 -6.15 -26.51 20.15
C TRP A 817 -6.23 -25.03 20.54
N ALA A 818 -5.77 -24.10 19.70
CA ALA A 818 -5.86 -22.67 19.98
C ALA A 818 -7.33 -22.25 20.17
N THR A 819 -8.22 -22.68 19.27
CA THR A 819 -9.65 -22.41 19.39
C THR A 819 -10.28 -23.14 20.58
N ALA A 820 -9.90 -24.41 20.80
CA ALA A 820 -10.44 -25.23 21.88
C ALA A 820 -10.08 -24.69 23.27
N LEU A 821 -8.85 -24.23 23.46
CA LEU A 821 -8.40 -23.62 24.70
C LEU A 821 -9.06 -22.25 24.91
N PHE A 822 -9.13 -21.43 23.84
CA PHE A 822 -9.74 -20.11 23.91
C PHE A 822 -11.22 -20.19 24.33
N THR A 823 -11.98 -21.11 23.74
CA THR A 823 -13.41 -21.34 24.06
C THR A 823 -13.63 -22.02 25.42
N SER A 824 -12.64 -22.80 25.91
CA SER A 824 -12.69 -23.42 27.24
C SER A 824 -12.55 -22.42 28.40
N SER A 825 -12.11 -21.19 28.12
CA SER A 825 -12.03 -20.08 29.08
C SER A 825 -11.26 -20.49 30.36
N GLU A 826 -11.95 -20.62 31.50
CA GLU A 826 -11.33 -20.95 32.79
C GLU A 826 -10.73 -22.37 32.83
N GLY A 827 -11.24 -23.29 32.00
CA GLY A 827 -10.74 -24.66 31.90
C GLY A 827 -9.49 -24.82 31.02
N ALA A 828 -9.02 -23.74 30.38
CA ALA A 828 -7.91 -23.80 29.43
C ALA A 828 -6.61 -24.32 30.06
N LEU A 829 -6.23 -23.82 31.26
CA LEU A 829 -4.98 -24.20 31.91
C LEU A 829 -4.95 -25.68 32.33
N GLU A 830 -6.09 -26.22 32.78
CA GLU A 830 -6.18 -27.65 33.11
C GLU A 830 -6.01 -28.54 31.86
N LEU A 831 -6.57 -28.11 30.72
CA LEU A 831 -6.40 -28.81 29.45
C LEU A 831 -4.94 -28.74 28.97
N VAL A 832 -4.30 -27.57 29.10
CA VAL A 832 -2.89 -27.38 28.77
C VAL A 832 -2.01 -28.34 29.55
N GLU A 833 -2.20 -28.45 30.87
CA GLU A 833 -1.44 -29.38 31.71
C GLU A 833 -1.74 -30.85 31.37
N ARG A 834 -3.03 -31.20 31.22
CA ARG A 834 -3.46 -32.58 30.95
C ARG A 834 -2.93 -33.12 29.63
N HIS A 835 -2.85 -32.26 28.61
CA HIS A 835 -2.42 -32.64 27.26
C HIS A 835 -0.97 -32.26 26.94
N GLY A 836 -0.24 -31.68 27.91
CA GLY A 836 1.17 -31.32 27.76
C GLY A 836 1.41 -30.30 26.64
N LEU A 837 0.53 -29.31 26.52
CA LEU A 837 0.57 -28.34 25.43
C LEU A 837 1.54 -27.19 25.73
N ARG A 838 2.23 -26.72 24.70
CA ARG A 838 3.06 -25.52 24.75
C ARG A 838 2.24 -24.33 24.24
N VAL A 839 1.91 -23.40 25.14
CA VAL A 839 0.98 -22.31 24.82
C VAL A 839 1.44 -20.95 25.35
N TRP A 840 0.97 -19.90 24.70
CA TRP A 840 1.00 -18.53 25.17
C TRP A 840 -0.43 -18.02 25.33
N LEU A 841 -0.83 -17.75 26.57
CA LEU A 841 -2.14 -17.19 26.91
C LEU A 841 -1.95 -15.78 27.45
N LEU A 842 -2.52 -14.79 26.79
CA LEU A 842 -2.53 -13.41 27.29
C LEU A 842 -3.88 -13.13 27.95
N ASP A 843 -3.89 -12.74 29.22
CA ASP A 843 -5.12 -12.33 29.89
C ASP A 843 -5.49 -10.86 29.65
N SER A 844 -6.70 -10.47 30.08
CA SER A 844 -7.21 -9.10 29.99
C SER A 844 -6.42 -8.07 30.81
N GLU A 845 -5.67 -8.49 31.84
CA GLU A 845 -4.80 -7.62 32.63
C GLU A 845 -3.42 -7.42 31.98
N GLY A 846 -3.09 -8.21 30.95
CA GLY A 846 -1.84 -8.14 30.22
C GLY A 846 -0.76 -9.08 30.69
N LEU A 847 -1.08 -10.05 31.54
CA LEU A 847 -0.17 -11.09 32.00
C LEU A 847 -0.10 -12.18 30.93
N LEU A 848 1.13 -12.49 30.51
CA LEU A 848 1.41 -13.58 29.58
C LEU A 848 1.72 -14.84 30.38
N HIS A 849 0.88 -15.86 30.25
CA HIS A 849 1.11 -17.20 30.76
C HIS A 849 1.76 -18.03 29.66
N GLU A 850 3.00 -18.46 29.89
CA GLU A 850 3.73 -19.37 29.01
C GLU A 850 3.87 -20.72 29.71
N THR A 851 3.48 -21.80 29.03
CA THR A 851 3.73 -23.17 29.49
C THR A 851 4.86 -23.79 28.68
N GLY A 852 5.81 -24.41 29.36
CA GLY A 852 6.94 -25.10 28.74
C GLY A 852 6.77 -26.61 28.78
N THR A 853 7.04 -27.29 27.67
CA THR A 853 7.49 -28.68 27.69
C THR A 853 8.98 -28.67 28.03
N ASN A 854 9.35 -29.21 29.19
CA ASN A 854 10.75 -29.51 29.53
C ASN A 854 11.39 -30.45 28.50
#